data_AF-A0A2Z4U0Z7-F1
#
_entry.id   AF-A0A2Z4U0Z7-F1
#
_cell.length_a   1.000
_cell.length_b   1.000
_cell.length_c   1.000
_cell.angle_alpha   90.00
_cell.angle_beta   90.00
_cell.angle_gamma   90.00
#
_symmetry.space_group_name_H-M   'P 1'
#
loop_
_entity.id
_entity.type
_entity.pdbx_description
1 polymer ?
#
loop_
_entity_poly.entity_id
_entity_poly.type
_entity_poly.pdbx_seq_one_letter_code
_entity_poly.pdbx_strand_id
1 'polypeptide(L)'
;GLTVVGHFTSTTTTLKRQQFSYTRPNEVALRHTNAINPRLTPWTYRNTSFSSLPLTGENPGAWALVRDNSAKGITAGSGSQQTTYDPTRTEAALTASTTFALRRYDLAGRALYDLDFSKLNPQTPTRDQTGQITFNPFGGFGLSGAAPQQWNEVKNKVPVEVAQDPSNPYRFAVLLVPRSVVYYEQLQRGLALPNQGSSSGSDSTNQTGAMFGLKVKDATVDSSKQSTESLKGEESSSSSTTSSTSTTQRGGSSNENKIKALQVAVKKKSGSQGNSGDQGTEQVELESNDLANAPIKRGSNNNQQVQLKADDFGTAPSSSGSGTQDGTPTPWTPWLTTEQIHNDPAKFAASILILYDAPYARNRTAIDRVDHLDPKAMTANYPPSWRTPKWNHHGLWDWKARDVLLQTTGFFNPRRHPEWFDGGQTVADNTQTGFDTDDTDNKKQGFRKQGEQSPAPIALPFEAYFANIGNLTWFGQALLVFGGNGHVTKSAHTAPLSIGVFRVRYNATGTSATVTGWPYALLFSGMVNKQTDGLKNLPFNNNRWFEYVPRMAVAGAKFVGRELVLAGTITMGDTATVPRLLYDELESNLNLVAQGQGLLREDLQLFTPYGWANRPDLPIGAWSSSSSSHNAPYYFHNNPDWQDRPIQSVVDAFIKPWEDKNGKDDAKYIYPYRYSGMWAWQVYNWSNKLTDQPLSADFVNENAYQPNS
;
A
#
# COMPACT_ATOMS: atom_id res chain seq x y z
N GLY A 1 41.74 -15.43 75.17
CA GLY A 1 42.31 -14.08 74.97
C GLY A 1 41.20 -13.05 75.15
N LEU A 2 41.45 -11.76 75.42
CA LEU A 2 42.55 -10.88 74.93
C LEU A 2 42.57 -10.86 73.38
N THR A 3 42.47 -9.74 72.65
CA THR A 3 42.49 -8.27 72.95
C THR A 3 41.72 -7.55 71.79
N VAL A 4 40.90 -6.49 71.90
CA VAL A 4 41.16 -5.01 72.03
C VAL A 4 42.39 -4.48 71.24
N VAL A 5 42.48 -3.27 70.62
CA VAL A 5 41.69 -2.00 70.59
C VAL A 5 41.79 -1.35 69.17
N GLY A 6 40.91 -0.40 68.77
CA GLY A 6 41.15 0.50 67.61
C GLY A 6 40.11 1.59 67.33
N HIS A 7 40.30 2.82 67.84
CA HIS A 7 39.38 3.95 67.67
C HIS A 7 39.39 4.60 66.27
N PHE A 8 38.26 5.19 65.87
CA PHE A 8 38.25 6.47 65.15
C PHE A 8 37.21 7.44 65.75
N THR A 9 37.56 8.72 65.77
CA THR A 9 36.89 9.79 66.53
C THR A 9 35.78 10.49 65.75
N SER A 10 34.71 10.86 66.45
CA SER A 10 33.64 11.73 65.93
C SER A 10 34.08 13.19 65.87
N THR A 11 34.26 13.75 64.67
CA THR A 11 34.38 15.20 64.44
C THR A 11 33.01 15.79 64.09
N THR A 12 32.37 16.41 65.08
CA THR A 12 31.08 17.10 64.91
C THR A 12 31.28 18.46 64.24
N THR A 13 31.22 18.51 62.91
CA THR A 13 31.30 19.79 62.17
C THR A 13 29.93 20.45 62.09
N THR A 14 29.70 21.46 62.93
CA THR A 14 28.47 22.27 62.96
C THR A 14 28.32 23.12 61.69
N LEU A 15 27.72 22.57 60.64
CA LEU A 15 27.29 23.35 59.48
C LEU A 15 26.09 24.23 59.86
N LYS A 16 26.31 25.54 59.83
CA LYS A 16 25.27 26.55 60.09
C LYS A 16 24.06 26.30 59.20
N ARG A 17 22.88 26.31 59.80
CA ARG A 17 21.58 26.30 59.13
C ARG A 17 21.39 27.60 58.32
N GLN A 18 21.99 27.68 57.13
CA GLN A 18 21.57 28.66 56.15
C GLN A 18 20.09 28.40 55.83
N GLN A 19 19.24 29.38 56.11
CA GLN A 19 17.89 29.40 55.57
C GLN A 19 18.01 29.60 54.06
N PHE A 20 18.14 28.49 53.33
CA PHE A 20 17.77 28.48 51.92
C PHE A 20 16.26 28.71 51.87
N SER A 21 15.88 29.93 51.50
CA SER A 21 14.52 30.24 51.13
C SER A 21 14.13 29.33 49.98
N TYR A 22 13.29 28.33 50.26
CA TYR A 22 12.51 27.68 49.23
C TYR A 22 11.68 28.77 48.55
N THR A 23 12.05 29.15 47.34
CA THR A 23 11.20 29.90 46.43
C THR A 23 9.90 29.13 46.35
N ARG A 24 8.81 29.69 46.90
CA ARG A 24 7.53 28.97 46.96
C ARG A 24 7.10 28.70 45.51
N PRO A 25 6.38 27.59 45.22
CA PRO A 25 5.87 27.34 43.86
C PRO A 25 5.12 28.54 43.26
N ASN A 26 4.48 29.33 44.13
CA ASN A 26 3.75 30.56 43.80
C ASN A 26 4.62 31.71 43.25
N GLU A 27 5.93 31.73 43.50
CA GLU A 27 6.83 32.82 43.05
C GLU A 27 7.38 32.58 41.63
N VAL A 28 7.46 31.33 41.18
CA VAL A 28 7.83 31.00 39.78
C VAL A 28 6.65 31.27 38.82
N ALA A 29 5.41 31.23 39.32
CA ALA A 29 4.19 31.53 38.55
C ALA A 29 4.07 33.00 38.08
N LEU A 30 4.87 33.93 38.65
CA LEU A 30 4.67 35.37 38.53
C LEU A 30 5.28 36.06 37.29
N ARG A 31 5.76 35.32 36.27
CA ARG A 31 6.39 35.93 35.07
C ARG A 31 5.66 35.76 33.73
N HIS A 32 4.57 35.00 33.66
CA HIS A 32 3.75 34.91 32.44
C HIS A 32 2.26 34.83 32.77
N THR A 33 1.57 35.98 32.69
CA THR A 33 0.13 36.16 32.96
C THR A 33 -0.81 35.44 31.97
N ASN A 34 -0.29 34.56 31.11
CA ASN A 34 -1.08 33.74 30.18
C ASN A 34 -0.33 32.43 29.80
N ALA A 35 0.36 31.80 30.76
CA ALA A 35 1.19 30.61 30.50
C ALA A 35 0.38 29.36 30.07
N ILE A 36 -0.86 29.26 30.54
CA ILE A 36 -1.84 28.24 30.13
C ILE A 36 -3.01 28.97 29.48
N ASN A 37 -3.35 28.61 28.24
CA ASN A 37 -4.51 29.15 27.55
C ASN A 37 -5.76 28.34 27.92
N PRO A 38 -6.71 28.89 28.71
CA PRO A 38 -7.89 28.15 29.18
C PRO A 38 -8.88 27.82 28.06
N ARG A 39 -8.76 28.43 26.87
CA ARG A 39 -9.56 28.05 25.70
C ARG A 39 -9.15 26.69 25.11
N LEU A 40 -7.90 26.27 25.34
CA LEU A 40 -7.37 25.02 24.82
C LEU A 40 -7.65 23.88 25.79
N THR A 41 -8.30 22.84 25.29
CA THR A 41 -8.66 21.63 26.03
C THR A 41 -8.05 20.39 25.37
N PRO A 42 -7.85 19.28 26.10
CA PRO A 42 -7.25 18.06 25.55
C PRO A 42 -8.01 17.51 24.34
N TRP A 43 -7.30 16.82 23.46
CA TRP A 43 -7.89 16.08 22.34
C TRP A 43 -7.05 14.85 21.99
N THR A 44 -7.55 14.04 21.05
CA THR A 44 -6.92 12.78 20.63
C THR A 44 -6.78 12.77 19.11
N TYR A 45 -5.58 12.49 18.60
CA TYR A 45 -5.33 12.36 17.17
C TYR A 45 -5.79 10.99 16.67
N ARG A 46 -6.71 10.96 15.69
CA ARG A 46 -7.43 9.75 15.30
C ARG A 46 -6.53 8.66 14.69
N ASN A 47 -5.46 9.05 13.98
CA ASN A 47 -4.59 8.12 13.27
C ASN A 47 -3.78 7.18 14.19
N THR A 48 -3.51 7.61 15.43
CA THR A 48 -2.65 6.90 16.39
C THR A 48 -3.27 6.72 17.77
N SER A 49 -4.45 7.30 18.02
CA SER A 49 -5.07 7.44 19.34
C SER A 49 -4.20 8.18 20.38
N PHE A 50 -3.15 8.89 19.95
CA PHE A 50 -2.32 9.68 20.85
C PHE A 50 -3.10 10.87 21.41
N SER A 51 -2.96 11.10 22.72
CA SER A 51 -3.53 12.26 23.42
C SER A 51 -2.52 12.85 24.42
N SER A 52 -1.78 11.99 25.12
CA SER A 52 -0.70 12.39 26.03
C SER A 52 0.42 11.36 26.11
N LEU A 53 1.64 11.83 26.30
CA LEU A 53 2.82 11.04 26.69
C LEU A 53 3.05 11.20 28.20
N PRO A 54 2.91 10.14 29.02
CA PRO A 54 3.37 10.16 30.41
C PRO A 54 4.90 10.14 30.46
N LEU A 55 5.48 10.88 31.41
CA LEU A 55 6.92 11.03 31.62
C LEU A 55 7.32 10.61 33.03
N THR A 56 8.43 9.90 33.13
CA THR A 56 9.02 9.42 34.39
C THR A 56 10.54 9.70 34.41
N GLY A 57 11.22 9.32 35.48
CA GLY A 57 12.65 9.57 35.65
C GLY A 57 12.95 11.05 35.97
N GLU A 58 13.99 11.59 35.33
CA GLU A 58 14.57 12.90 35.68
C GLU A 58 13.67 14.10 35.32
N ASN A 59 12.83 13.97 34.29
CA ASN A 59 11.93 15.02 33.80
C ASN A 59 10.45 14.56 33.83
N PRO A 60 9.86 14.30 35.01
CA PRO A 60 8.58 13.59 35.13
C PRO A 60 7.35 14.46 34.82
N GLY A 61 6.18 13.83 34.71
CA GLY A 61 4.89 14.48 34.47
C GLY A 61 4.24 14.01 33.17
N ALA A 62 3.74 14.93 32.34
CA ALA A 62 3.24 14.58 31.01
C ALA A 62 3.41 15.71 29.97
N TRP A 63 3.29 15.31 28.70
CA TRP A 63 2.92 16.17 27.58
C TRP A 63 1.54 15.76 27.08
N ALA A 64 0.63 16.70 26.79
CA ALA A 64 -0.64 16.39 26.12
C ALA A 64 -0.93 17.33 24.94
N LEU A 65 -1.67 16.81 23.95
CA LEU A 65 -2.22 17.61 22.87
C LEU A 65 -3.38 18.47 23.39
N VAL A 66 -3.39 19.77 23.11
CA VAL A 66 -4.53 20.66 23.40
C VAL A 66 -4.93 21.49 22.19
N ARG A 67 -6.22 21.77 22.03
CA ARG A 67 -6.75 22.61 20.93
C ARG A 67 -8.01 23.37 21.37
N ASP A 68 -8.41 24.36 20.57
CA ASP A 68 -9.77 24.92 20.69
C ASP A 68 -10.79 23.91 20.10
N ASN A 69 -11.39 23.10 20.98
CA ASN A 69 -12.41 22.11 20.63
C ASN A 69 -13.76 22.74 20.20
N SER A 70 -13.93 24.06 20.26
CA SER A 70 -15.13 24.76 19.79
C SER A 70 -15.03 25.28 18.34
N ALA A 71 -13.83 25.24 17.75
CA ALA A 71 -13.63 25.67 16.37
C ALA A 71 -14.34 24.68 15.42
N LYS A 72 -15.03 25.22 14.40
CA LYS A 72 -15.81 24.39 13.45
C LYS A 72 -14.93 23.54 12.53
N GLY A 73 -13.70 23.96 12.29
CA GLY A 73 -12.85 23.39 11.24
C GLY A 73 -13.24 23.93 9.87
N ILE A 74 -13.38 23.04 8.90
CA ILE A 74 -13.83 23.32 7.53
C ILE A 74 -15.37 23.38 7.53
N THR A 75 -15.94 24.47 7.03
CA THR A 75 -17.39 24.65 6.97
C THR A 75 -17.95 24.38 5.57
N ALA A 76 -18.91 23.46 5.48
CA ALA A 76 -19.77 23.29 4.32
C ALA A 76 -20.61 24.55 4.03
N GLY A 77 -20.97 24.77 2.77
CA GLY A 77 -22.06 25.67 2.41
C GLY A 77 -23.39 25.19 3.00
N SER A 78 -24.36 26.09 3.15
CA SER A 78 -25.68 25.73 3.69
C SER A 78 -26.48 24.91 2.67
N GLY A 79 -26.69 23.63 2.96
CA GLY A 79 -27.39 22.67 2.11
C GLY A 79 -26.50 21.47 1.80
N SER A 80 -27.09 20.34 1.41
CA SER A 80 -26.35 19.11 1.06
C SER A 80 -25.64 19.18 -0.31
N GLN A 81 -25.34 20.38 -0.79
CA GLN A 81 -24.58 20.63 -2.01
C GLN A 81 -23.09 20.62 -1.69
N GLN A 82 -22.37 19.60 -2.16
CA GLN A 82 -20.93 19.53 -2.04
C GLN A 82 -20.25 20.57 -2.92
N THR A 83 -19.05 20.98 -2.54
CA THR A 83 -18.20 21.91 -3.29
C THR A 83 -16.74 21.48 -3.25
N THR A 84 -15.97 21.85 -4.26
CA THR A 84 -14.54 21.55 -4.33
C THR A 84 -13.74 22.56 -3.51
N TYR A 85 -12.94 22.05 -2.57
CA TYR A 85 -12.09 22.85 -1.69
C TYR A 85 -10.64 22.88 -2.17
N ASP A 86 -10.14 24.08 -2.51
CA ASP A 86 -8.72 24.32 -2.80
C ASP A 86 -7.85 24.09 -1.54
N PRO A 87 -6.79 23.26 -1.59
CA PRO A 87 -5.92 23.00 -0.45
C PRO A 87 -5.28 24.26 0.15
N THR A 88 -4.88 25.22 -0.68
CA THR A 88 -4.19 26.43 -0.22
C THR A 88 -5.10 27.37 0.56
N ARG A 89 -6.32 27.64 0.05
CA ARG A 89 -7.34 28.44 0.74
C ARG A 89 -7.84 27.75 2.00
N THR A 90 -7.98 26.42 1.97
CA THR A 90 -8.44 25.63 3.13
C THR A 90 -7.43 25.70 4.28
N GLU A 91 -6.14 25.47 4.03
CA GLU A 91 -5.10 25.57 5.06
C GLU A 91 -4.97 27.00 5.62
N ALA A 92 -5.11 28.03 4.77
CA ALA A 92 -5.10 29.42 5.21
C ALA A 92 -6.30 29.77 6.10
N ALA A 93 -7.51 29.35 5.72
CA ALA A 93 -8.72 29.55 6.51
C ALA A 93 -8.63 28.85 7.87
N LEU A 94 -8.16 27.60 7.90
CA LEU A 94 -7.93 26.86 9.15
C LEU A 94 -6.84 27.49 10.02
N THR A 95 -5.78 28.05 9.43
CA THR A 95 -4.74 28.78 10.17
C THR A 95 -5.32 30.00 10.89
N ALA A 96 -6.27 30.71 10.27
CA ALA A 96 -6.93 31.88 10.87
C ALA A 96 -8.02 31.52 11.91
N SER A 97 -8.65 30.34 11.80
CA SER A 97 -9.86 29.98 12.57
C SER A 97 -9.66 28.90 13.66
N THR A 98 -8.47 28.30 13.77
CA THR A 98 -8.19 27.22 14.74
C THR A 98 -6.95 27.51 15.59
N THR A 99 -6.84 26.92 16.77
CA THR A 99 -5.63 27.03 17.63
C THR A 99 -5.30 25.67 18.25
N PHE A 100 -4.01 25.33 18.26
CA PHE A 100 -3.45 24.06 18.75
C PHE A 100 -2.16 24.35 19.53
N ALA A 101 -1.87 23.54 20.55
CA ALA A 101 -0.63 23.61 21.32
C ALA A 101 -0.28 22.25 21.95
N LEU A 102 0.95 22.14 22.48
CA LEU A 102 1.29 21.12 23.49
C LEU A 102 1.18 21.72 24.88
N ARG A 103 0.62 20.99 25.84
CA ARG A 103 0.56 21.38 27.25
C ARG A 103 1.46 20.49 28.10
N ARG A 104 2.37 21.09 28.86
CA ARG A 104 3.23 20.39 29.83
C ARG A 104 2.50 20.30 31.18
N TYR A 105 2.56 19.13 31.81
CA TYR A 105 2.02 18.88 33.15
C TYR A 105 3.11 18.36 34.09
N ASP A 106 3.09 18.74 35.37
CA ASP A 106 3.97 18.13 36.37
C ASP A 106 3.57 16.70 36.76
N LEU A 107 4.37 16.08 37.64
CA LEU A 107 4.11 14.74 38.18
C LEU A 107 2.78 14.62 38.97
N ALA A 108 2.22 15.74 39.43
CA ALA A 108 0.92 15.79 40.11
C ALA A 108 -0.25 16.04 39.14
N GLY A 109 0.00 16.06 37.82
CA GLY A 109 -1.03 16.30 36.80
C GLY A 109 -1.48 17.75 36.69
N ARG A 110 -0.71 18.72 37.22
CA ARG A 110 -1.03 20.16 37.13
C ARG A 110 -0.38 20.76 35.89
N ALA A 111 -1.15 21.51 35.11
CA ALA A 111 -0.67 22.18 33.91
C ALA A 111 0.35 23.29 34.25
N LEU A 112 1.49 23.30 33.56
CA LEU A 112 2.60 24.24 33.80
C LEU A 112 2.68 25.35 32.75
N TYR A 113 2.65 24.98 31.46
CA TYR A 113 2.67 25.91 30.33
C TYR A 113 2.21 25.26 29.03
N ASP A 114 1.77 26.09 28.09
CA ASP A 114 1.44 25.74 26.72
C ASP A 114 2.57 26.17 25.75
N LEU A 115 2.85 25.32 24.77
CA LEU A 115 3.65 25.62 23.59
C LEU A 115 2.73 25.71 22.37
N ASP A 116 2.17 26.90 22.14
CA ASP A 116 1.49 27.26 20.90
C ASP A 116 2.55 27.72 19.89
N PHE A 117 2.95 26.82 18.99
CA PHE A 117 4.01 27.07 18.02
C PHE A 117 3.72 28.28 17.11
N SER A 118 2.45 28.56 16.80
CA SER A 118 2.09 29.70 15.95
C SER A 118 2.38 31.06 16.60
N LYS A 119 2.47 31.09 17.94
CA LYS A 119 2.77 32.27 18.77
C LYS A 119 4.15 32.21 19.43
N LEU A 120 4.92 31.14 19.21
CA LEU A 120 6.22 30.96 19.84
C LEU A 120 7.34 31.59 19.01
N ASN A 121 8.24 32.30 19.69
CA ASN A 121 9.52 32.77 19.15
C ASN A 121 10.66 31.93 19.77
N PRO A 122 10.84 30.67 19.34
CA PRO A 122 11.85 29.79 19.90
C PRO A 122 13.26 30.23 19.49
N GLN A 123 14.25 29.76 20.24
CA GLN A 123 15.66 29.90 19.88
C GLN A 123 16.32 28.53 19.84
N THR A 124 17.35 28.40 18.99
CA THR A 124 18.19 27.20 18.95
C THR A 124 19.08 27.11 20.19
N PRO A 125 19.28 25.91 20.76
CA PRO A 125 20.15 25.75 21.90
C PRO A 125 21.62 25.88 21.49
N THR A 126 22.42 26.57 22.30
CA THR A 126 23.87 26.59 22.12
C THR A 126 24.47 25.24 22.52
N ARG A 127 25.63 24.93 21.95
CA ARG A 127 26.40 23.72 22.22
C ARG A 127 27.79 24.05 22.73
N ASP A 128 28.37 23.14 23.50
CA ASP A 128 29.75 23.20 23.92
C ASP A 128 30.73 22.66 22.86
N GLN A 129 32.02 22.61 23.22
CA GLN A 129 33.12 22.15 22.36
C GLN A 129 32.96 20.69 21.91
N THR A 130 32.21 19.87 22.65
CA THR A 130 31.94 18.45 22.36
C THR A 130 30.66 18.26 21.54
N GLY A 131 29.93 19.35 21.26
CA GLY A 131 28.64 19.33 20.57
C GLY A 131 27.45 18.97 21.46
N GLN A 132 27.64 18.86 22.78
CA GLN A 132 26.57 18.66 23.74
C GLN A 132 25.81 19.96 24.00
N ILE A 133 24.53 19.86 24.35
CA ILE A 133 23.67 21.02 24.62
C ILE A 133 24.13 21.72 25.90
N THR A 134 24.33 23.04 25.83
CA THR A 134 24.57 23.88 27.02
C THR A 134 23.33 23.85 27.91
N PHE A 135 23.41 23.13 29.03
CA PHE A 135 22.30 22.97 29.97
C PHE A 135 22.74 23.12 31.43
N ASN A 136 21.90 23.78 32.22
CA ASN A 136 22.00 23.80 33.68
C ASN A 136 20.60 23.61 34.28
N PRO A 137 20.37 22.74 35.29
CA PRO A 137 19.04 22.48 35.83
C PRO A 137 18.27 23.70 36.34
N PHE A 138 18.95 24.78 36.74
CA PHE A 138 18.32 26.03 37.18
C PHE A 138 18.33 27.12 36.09
N GLY A 139 19.45 27.26 35.37
CA GLY A 139 19.60 28.24 34.27
C GLY A 139 18.79 27.89 33.03
N GLY A 140 18.55 26.62 32.79
CA GLY A 140 17.93 26.07 31.58
C GLY A 140 18.94 25.90 30.45
N PHE A 141 18.44 25.94 29.22
CA PHE A 141 19.26 25.85 28.02
C PHE A 141 19.96 27.18 27.72
N GLY A 142 21.22 27.11 27.27
CA GLY A 142 21.86 28.24 26.59
C GLY A 142 21.17 28.48 25.26
N LEU A 143 20.81 29.73 24.94
CA LEU A 143 20.04 30.07 23.74
C LEU A 143 20.88 30.95 22.80
N SER A 144 20.77 30.69 21.49
CA SER A 144 21.61 31.32 20.46
C SER A 144 21.20 32.74 20.04
N GLY A 145 19.99 33.19 20.41
CA GLY A 145 19.35 34.37 19.83
C GLY A 145 18.67 34.14 18.48
N ALA A 146 18.87 32.99 17.83
CA ALA A 146 18.36 32.69 16.49
C ALA A 146 17.25 31.62 16.50
N ALA A 147 16.22 31.81 15.67
CA ALA A 147 15.18 30.81 15.45
C ALA A 147 15.72 29.59 14.67
N PRO A 148 15.06 28.41 14.78
CA PRO A 148 15.36 27.27 13.92
C PRO A 148 15.23 27.62 12.43
N GLN A 149 16.02 26.97 11.57
CA GLN A 149 15.86 27.09 10.12
C GLN A 149 14.43 26.70 9.71
N GLN A 150 13.87 27.42 8.72
CA GLN A 150 12.51 27.23 8.19
C GLN A 150 11.36 27.38 9.22
N TRP A 151 11.64 27.89 10.44
CA TRP A 151 10.64 28.03 11.50
C TRP A 151 9.36 28.77 11.08
N ASN A 152 9.50 29.87 10.32
CA ASN A 152 8.36 30.71 9.93
C ASN A 152 7.34 30.01 9.03
N GLU A 153 7.74 28.98 8.29
CA GLU A 153 6.87 28.21 7.41
C GLU A 153 6.19 27.07 8.19
N VAL A 154 6.93 26.43 9.11
CA VAL A 154 6.48 25.25 9.85
C VAL A 154 5.65 25.58 11.12
N LYS A 155 5.84 26.75 11.73
CA LYS A 155 5.18 27.15 13.00
C LYS A 155 3.65 27.07 13.01
N ASN A 156 3.01 27.06 11.84
CA ASN A 156 1.56 26.97 11.71
C ASN A 156 1.03 25.53 11.75
N LYS A 157 1.89 24.50 11.56
CA LYS A 157 1.53 23.09 11.70
C LYS A 157 1.17 22.75 13.15
N VAL A 158 0.40 21.67 13.31
CA VAL A 158 -0.18 21.28 14.60
C VAL A 158 0.53 20.05 15.18
N PRO A 159 0.85 20.04 16.49
CA PRO A 159 1.39 18.86 17.15
C PRO A 159 0.34 17.75 17.25
N VAL A 160 0.74 16.53 16.91
CA VAL A 160 -0.12 15.34 16.98
C VAL A 160 0.51 14.14 17.69
N GLU A 161 1.82 14.16 17.93
CA GLU A 161 2.51 13.13 18.71
C GLU A 161 3.78 13.69 19.36
N VAL A 162 4.18 13.11 20.50
CA VAL A 162 5.43 13.43 21.21
C VAL A 162 6.11 12.14 21.65
N ALA A 163 7.42 12.03 21.46
CA ALA A 163 8.25 10.91 21.93
C ALA A 163 9.54 11.42 22.59
N GLN A 164 9.76 11.07 23.86
CA GLN A 164 10.99 11.36 24.61
C GLN A 164 12.16 10.51 24.09
N ASP A 165 13.35 11.11 23.98
CA ASP A 165 14.58 10.41 23.63
C ASP A 165 15.05 9.54 24.83
N PRO A 166 15.18 8.21 24.70
CA PRO A 166 15.62 7.34 25.78
C PRO A 166 17.05 7.61 26.27
N SER A 167 17.86 8.32 25.48
CA SER A 167 19.24 8.69 25.82
C SER A 167 19.37 10.08 26.45
N ASN A 168 18.33 10.92 26.39
CA ASN A 168 18.33 12.26 26.97
C ASN A 168 16.91 12.66 27.44
N PRO A 169 16.63 12.68 28.76
CA PRO A 169 15.27 12.92 29.28
C PRO A 169 14.74 14.34 29.05
N TYR A 170 15.60 15.27 28.60
CA TYR A 170 15.23 16.64 28.25
C TYR A 170 14.97 16.82 26.75
N ARG A 171 15.22 15.80 25.91
CA ARG A 171 15.07 15.85 24.45
C ARG A 171 13.81 15.10 24.01
N PHE A 172 13.02 15.72 23.14
CA PHE A 172 11.76 15.20 22.63
C PHE A 172 11.68 15.37 21.11
N ALA A 173 11.15 14.37 20.42
CA ALA A 173 10.64 14.52 19.07
C ALA A 173 9.16 14.87 19.12
N VAL A 174 8.74 15.89 18.37
CA VAL A 174 7.33 16.28 18.20
C VAL A 174 6.96 16.11 16.72
N LEU A 175 5.86 15.40 16.46
CA LEU A 175 5.31 15.24 15.12
C LEU A 175 4.32 16.37 14.82
N LEU A 176 4.56 17.07 13.71
CA LEU A 176 3.75 18.19 13.21
C LEU A 176 3.08 17.84 11.89
N VAL A 177 1.81 18.17 11.73
CA VAL A 177 1.04 18.00 10.46
C VAL A 177 0.30 19.30 10.07
N PRO A 178 -0.08 19.49 8.79
CA PRO A 178 -0.96 20.59 8.37
C PRO A 178 -2.32 20.55 9.09
N ARG A 179 -2.98 21.71 9.25
CA ARG A 179 -4.28 21.81 9.96
C ARG A 179 -5.37 21.08 9.21
N SER A 180 -5.35 21.17 7.88
CA SER A 180 -6.27 20.47 6.98
C SER A 180 -6.30 18.96 7.18
N VAL A 181 -5.20 18.33 7.57
CA VAL A 181 -5.15 16.89 7.91
C VAL A 181 -6.05 16.56 9.10
N VAL A 182 -6.07 17.40 10.14
CA VAL A 182 -6.89 17.17 11.35
C VAL A 182 -8.39 17.32 11.08
N TYR A 183 -8.77 18.02 10.00
CA TYR A 183 -10.15 18.29 9.62
C TYR A 183 -10.55 17.65 8.27
N TYR A 184 -9.70 16.80 7.68
CA TYR A 184 -9.89 16.28 6.32
C TYR A 184 -11.24 15.57 6.12
N GLU A 185 -11.71 14.82 7.12
CA GLU A 185 -13.01 14.14 7.13
C GLU A 185 -14.21 15.08 6.87
N GLN A 186 -14.07 16.38 7.13
CA GLN A 186 -15.09 17.39 6.85
C GLN A 186 -15.19 17.76 5.36
N LEU A 187 -14.20 17.37 4.53
CA LEU A 187 -14.25 17.51 3.07
C LEU A 187 -15.12 16.46 2.38
N GLN A 188 -15.49 15.37 3.07
CA GLN A 188 -16.46 14.36 2.63
C GLN A 188 -16.20 13.80 1.21
N ARG A 189 -14.92 13.61 0.84
CA ARG A 189 -14.49 13.11 -0.48
C ARG A 189 -14.78 11.61 -0.63
N GLY A 190 -15.90 11.27 -1.26
CA GLY A 190 -16.33 9.88 -1.52
C GLY A 190 -15.69 9.26 -2.77
N LEU A 191 -15.48 7.93 -2.75
CA LEU A 191 -15.09 7.16 -3.93
C LEU A 191 -16.29 7.00 -4.88
N ALA A 192 -16.12 7.20 -6.19
CA ALA A 192 -17.22 7.10 -7.15
C ALA A 192 -17.49 5.66 -7.60
N LEU A 193 -18.76 5.34 -7.84
CA LEU A 193 -19.17 4.15 -8.60
C LEU A 193 -19.04 4.41 -10.11
N PRO A 194 -18.80 3.38 -10.93
CA PRO A 194 -18.80 3.51 -12.38
C PRO A 194 -20.22 3.78 -12.91
N ASN A 195 -20.33 4.54 -13.99
CA ASN A 195 -21.57 4.86 -14.68
C ASN A 195 -22.28 3.59 -15.19
N GLN A 196 -23.49 3.36 -14.68
CA GLN A 196 -24.36 2.31 -15.18
C GLN A 196 -25.24 2.89 -16.30
N GLY A 197 -25.05 2.44 -17.55
CA GLY A 197 -25.76 2.95 -18.74
C GLY A 197 -27.29 2.76 -18.72
N SER A 198 -27.82 2.03 -17.72
CA SER A 198 -29.23 2.02 -17.31
C SER A 198 -29.32 1.41 -15.91
N SER A 199 -30.01 2.05 -14.96
CA SER A 199 -30.26 1.46 -13.65
C SER A 199 -31.11 0.18 -13.76
N SER A 200 -30.73 -0.89 -13.08
CA SER A 200 -31.47 -2.16 -12.99
C SER A 200 -32.73 -2.10 -12.10
N GLY A 201 -33.32 -0.91 -11.99
CA GLY A 201 -34.62 -0.67 -11.38
C GLY A 201 -35.61 -0.17 -12.43
N SER A 202 -36.78 -0.82 -12.49
CA SER A 202 -37.97 -0.48 -13.29
C SER A 202 -37.93 -0.52 -14.83
N ASP A 203 -36.80 -0.36 -15.53
CA ASP A 203 -36.78 -0.38 -17.02
C ASP A 203 -36.01 -1.58 -17.62
N SER A 204 -36.70 -2.33 -18.50
CA SER A 204 -36.37 -3.73 -18.84
C SER A 204 -35.62 -3.92 -20.17
N THR A 205 -34.52 -3.19 -20.41
CA THR A 205 -33.81 -3.21 -21.71
C THR A 205 -32.31 -3.53 -21.69
N ASN A 206 -31.66 -3.65 -20.53
CA ASN A 206 -30.31 -4.24 -20.41
C ASN A 206 -30.37 -5.54 -19.58
N GLN A 207 -30.11 -6.67 -20.24
CA GLN A 207 -30.59 -7.99 -19.81
C GLN A 207 -29.79 -8.70 -18.70
N THR A 208 -28.68 -8.14 -18.22
CA THR A 208 -27.70 -8.89 -17.39
C THR A 208 -27.92 -8.85 -15.88
N GLY A 209 -28.94 -8.11 -15.38
CA GLY A 209 -29.23 -8.00 -13.95
C GLY A 209 -28.16 -7.30 -13.09
N ALA A 210 -27.09 -6.79 -13.72
CA ALA A 210 -25.97 -6.13 -13.04
C ALA A 210 -26.39 -4.87 -12.26
N MET A 211 -25.69 -4.58 -11.15
CA MET A 211 -25.93 -3.42 -10.29
C MET A 211 -24.65 -2.60 -10.07
N PHE A 212 -24.81 -1.37 -9.57
CA PHE A 212 -23.72 -0.47 -9.17
C PHE A 212 -22.67 -0.19 -10.28
N GLY A 213 -23.09 -0.25 -11.54
CA GLY A 213 -22.20 -0.06 -12.71
C GLY A 213 -21.27 -1.23 -13.02
N LEU A 214 -21.52 -2.43 -12.48
CA LEU A 214 -20.81 -3.66 -12.85
C LEU A 214 -20.88 -3.90 -14.37
N LYS A 215 -19.74 -4.11 -15.01
CA LYS A 215 -19.66 -4.50 -16.43
C LYS A 215 -19.53 -6.00 -16.54
N VAL A 216 -20.60 -6.69 -16.85
CA VAL A 216 -20.57 -8.14 -17.09
C VAL A 216 -21.04 -8.44 -18.50
N LYS A 217 -20.23 -9.20 -19.25
CA LYS A 217 -20.62 -9.81 -20.51
C LYS A 217 -19.67 -10.97 -20.83
N ASP A 218 -20.22 -12.13 -21.13
CA ASP A 218 -19.44 -13.31 -21.53
C ASP A 218 -18.54 -13.00 -22.74
N ALA A 219 -17.32 -13.54 -22.71
CA ALA A 219 -16.39 -13.47 -23.81
C ALA A 219 -16.81 -14.43 -24.93
N THR A 220 -16.34 -14.17 -26.15
CA THR A 220 -16.75 -14.91 -27.34
C THR A 220 -15.54 -15.35 -28.15
N VAL A 221 -15.65 -16.50 -28.82
CA VAL A 221 -14.63 -16.98 -29.74
C VAL A 221 -14.44 -15.96 -30.86
N ASP A 222 -13.19 -15.58 -31.14
CA ASP A 222 -12.87 -14.79 -32.32
C ASP A 222 -12.64 -15.73 -33.51
N SER A 223 -13.68 -15.96 -34.31
CA SER A 223 -13.65 -16.83 -35.49
C SER A 223 -12.56 -16.44 -36.51
N SER A 224 -12.08 -15.19 -36.50
CA SER A 224 -10.98 -14.73 -37.35
C SER A 224 -9.59 -15.20 -36.88
N LYS A 225 -9.46 -15.56 -35.60
CA LYS A 225 -8.22 -15.96 -34.93
C LYS A 225 -8.24 -17.40 -34.41
N GLN A 226 -9.42 -18.03 -34.28
CA GLN A 226 -9.55 -19.35 -33.67
C GLN A 226 -8.67 -20.42 -34.33
N SER A 227 -8.64 -20.48 -35.66
CA SER A 227 -7.87 -21.50 -36.40
C SER A 227 -6.35 -21.27 -36.44
N THR A 228 -5.90 -20.04 -36.16
CA THR A 228 -4.51 -19.60 -36.26
C THR A 228 -3.84 -19.41 -34.89
N GLU A 229 -4.58 -18.94 -33.88
CA GLU A 229 -4.10 -18.61 -32.54
C GLU A 229 -4.49 -19.63 -31.46
N SER A 230 -5.38 -20.61 -31.71
CA SER A 230 -5.53 -21.75 -30.79
C SER A 230 -4.25 -22.60 -30.76
N LEU A 231 -3.81 -22.97 -29.54
CA LEU A 231 -2.63 -23.80 -29.35
C LEU A 231 -2.82 -25.20 -29.93
N LYS A 232 -1.73 -25.77 -30.43
CA LYS A 232 -1.73 -27.07 -31.13
C LYS A 232 -1.12 -28.15 -30.24
N GLY A 233 -1.65 -29.36 -30.35
CA GLY A 233 -1.16 -30.52 -29.61
C GLY A 233 0.09 -31.14 -30.25
N GLU A 234 1.19 -31.21 -29.49
CA GLU A 234 2.36 -32.03 -29.82
C GLU A 234 2.15 -33.47 -29.32
N GLU A 235 2.43 -34.44 -30.18
CA GLU A 235 2.30 -35.87 -29.90
C GLU A 235 3.43 -36.39 -28.99
N SER A 236 3.14 -37.44 -28.21
CA SER A 236 4.16 -38.15 -27.44
C SER A 236 5.17 -38.87 -28.36
N SER A 237 6.47 -38.63 -28.15
CA SER A 237 7.55 -39.32 -28.87
C SER A 237 7.85 -40.74 -28.34
N SER A 238 7.13 -41.20 -27.33
CA SER A 238 7.33 -42.49 -26.66
C SER A 238 6.46 -43.61 -27.26
N SER A 239 7.11 -44.58 -27.91
CA SER A 239 6.48 -45.84 -28.34
C SER A 239 6.29 -46.82 -27.17
N SER A 240 5.39 -46.49 -26.24
CA SER A 240 5.02 -47.40 -25.13
C SER A 240 3.91 -48.37 -25.57
N THR A 241 4.25 -49.66 -25.65
CA THR A 241 3.43 -50.73 -26.27
C THR A 241 2.23 -51.20 -25.44
N THR A 242 1.64 -50.33 -24.61
CA THR A 242 0.60 -50.71 -23.62
C THR A 242 -0.49 -49.64 -23.47
N SER A 243 -1.30 -49.46 -24.51
CA SER A 243 -2.79 -49.38 -24.41
C SER A 243 -3.42 -49.01 -25.75
N SER A 244 -3.90 -50.02 -26.48
CA SER A 244 -4.73 -49.84 -27.68
C SER A 244 -6.18 -49.51 -27.30
N THR A 245 -6.40 -48.31 -26.74
CA THR A 245 -7.72 -47.77 -26.42
C THR A 245 -7.92 -46.44 -27.13
N SER A 246 -9.01 -46.29 -27.87
CA SER A 246 -9.37 -45.04 -28.52
C SER A 246 -9.65 -43.96 -27.48
N THR A 247 -8.98 -42.81 -27.58
CA THR A 247 -9.10 -41.73 -26.58
C THR A 247 -9.50 -40.41 -27.20
N THR A 248 -10.80 -40.24 -27.47
CA THR A 248 -11.44 -38.92 -27.69
C THR A 248 -11.44 -38.05 -26.42
N GLN A 249 -10.96 -38.59 -25.30
CA GLN A 249 -10.90 -37.95 -23.98
C GLN A 249 -9.55 -37.27 -23.68
N ARG A 250 -8.61 -37.31 -24.63
CA ARG A 250 -7.27 -36.70 -24.64
C ARG A 250 -7.05 -36.09 -26.03
N GLY A 251 -6.05 -35.22 -26.23
CA GLY A 251 -5.95 -34.29 -27.38
C GLY A 251 -5.83 -34.81 -28.82
N GLY A 252 -6.24 -36.05 -29.11
CA GLY A 252 -6.45 -36.55 -30.47
C GLY A 252 -7.86 -36.23 -30.99
N SER A 253 -7.99 -36.08 -32.31
CA SER A 253 -9.32 -36.00 -32.95
C SER A 253 -9.98 -37.39 -33.00
N SER A 254 -11.26 -37.47 -33.39
CA SER A 254 -11.97 -38.75 -33.59
C SER A 254 -11.27 -39.71 -34.55
N ASN A 255 -10.35 -39.20 -35.38
CA ASN A 255 -9.67 -39.93 -36.44
C ASN A 255 -8.17 -40.17 -36.10
N GLU A 256 -7.68 -39.73 -34.94
CA GLU A 256 -6.27 -39.81 -34.55
C GLU A 256 -6.09 -40.40 -33.13
N ASN A 257 -5.71 -41.68 -33.06
CA ASN A 257 -5.44 -42.40 -31.80
C ASN A 257 -4.11 -42.00 -31.15
N LYS A 258 -3.95 -40.74 -30.70
CA LYS A 258 -2.70 -40.27 -30.07
C LYS A 258 -2.96 -39.30 -28.90
N ILE A 259 -2.15 -39.44 -27.86
CA ILE A 259 -2.12 -38.51 -26.71
C ILE A 259 -1.25 -37.31 -27.11
N LYS A 260 -1.76 -36.09 -26.89
CA LYS A 260 -1.07 -34.84 -27.22
C LYS A 260 -1.06 -33.87 -26.04
N ALA A 261 -0.01 -33.06 -25.88
CA ALA A 261 0.05 -31.92 -24.96
C ALA A 261 0.06 -30.62 -25.75
N LEU A 262 -0.57 -29.54 -25.28
CA LEU A 262 -0.51 -28.26 -26.01
C LEU A 262 0.88 -27.66 -25.85
N GLN A 263 1.56 -27.39 -26.97
CA GLN A 263 2.85 -26.69 -26.96
C GLN A 263 2.63 -25.18 -26.86
N VAL A 264 3.51 -24.50 -26.13
CA VAL A 264 3.62 -23.04 -26.05
C VAL A 264 5.08 -22.68 -26.33
N ALA A 265 5.35 -22.04 -27.47
CA ALA A 265 6.69 -21.65 -27.91
C ALA A 265 6.83 -20.13 -28.03
N VAL A 266 7.92 -19.59 -27.46
CA VAL A 266 8.26 -18.16 -27.54
C VAL A 266 9.69 -18.01 -28.02
N LYS A 267 9.86 -17.93 -29.34
CA LYS A 267 11.18 -17.94 -30.00
C LYS A 267 11.59 -16.54 -30.41
N LYS A 268 12.87 -16.21 -30.18
CA LYS A 268 13.51 -14.97 -30.69
C LYS A 268 14.02 -15.22 -32.10
N LYS A 269 14.00 -14.20 -32.97
CA LYS A 269 14.63 -14.31 -34.29
C LYS A 269 16.14 -14.51 -34.14
N SER A 270 16.66 -15.49 -34.88
CA SER A 270 18.11 -15.72 -34.96
C SER A 270 18.82 -14.48 -35.50
N GLY A 271 19.79 -13.96 -34.74
CA GLY A 271 20.55 -12.75 -35.07
C GLY A 271 20.19 -11.51 -34.24
N SER A 272 19.05 -11.47 -33.54
CA SER A 272 18.71 -10.37 -32.63
C SER A 272 19.55 -10.41 -31.34
N GLN A 273 20.68 -9.72 -31.31
CA GLN A 273 21.51 -9.56 -30.11
C GLN A 273 20.92 -8.52 -29.15
N GLY A 274 20.16 -8.97 -28.16
CA GLY A 274 19.83 -8.15 -26.99
C GLY A 274 21.08 -7.96 -26.10
N ASN A 275 21.88 -6.93 -26.38
CA ASN A 275 23.15 -6.71 -25.70
C ASN A 275 22.98 -5.91 -24.40
N SER A 276 23.67 -6.33 -23.33
CA SER A 276 23.61 -5.70 -22.02
C SER A 276 24.56 -4.49 -21.92
N GLY A 277 24.03 -3.27 -22.06
CA GLY A 277 24.78 -2.02 -21.88
C GLY A 277 23.92 -0.77 -22.13
N ASP A 278 24.25 0.35 -21.45
CA ASP A 278 23.40 1.53 -21.25
C ASP A 278 22.93 2.31 -22.51
N GLN A 279 23.34 1.95 -23.73
CA GLN A 279 22.98 2.68 -24.97
C GLN A 279 22.73 1.77 -26.20
N GLY A 280 22.07 0.63 -26.03
CA GLY A 280 21.64 -0.24 -27.14
C GLY A 280 20.21 0.02 -27.63
N THR A 281 20.04 0.41 -28.90
CA THR A 281 18.72 0.68 -29.53
C THR A 281 18.13 -0.49 -30.33
N GLU A 282 18.81 -1.64 -30.41
CA GLU A 282 18.28 -2.83 -31.09
C GLU A 282 17.30 -3.60 -30.20
N GLN A 283 16.05 -3.69 -30.66
CA GLN A 283 15.02 -4.48 -29.99
C GLN A 283 15.21 -5.97 -30.31
N VAL A 284 15.06 -6.84 -29.31
CA VAL A 284 14.93 -8.28 -29.54
C VAL A 284 13.66 -8.50 -30.38
N GLU A 285 13.73 -9.12 -31.54
CA GLU A 285 12.53 -9.46 -32.31
C GLU A 285 12.07 -10.89 -31.99
N LEU A 286 10.76 -11.11 -31.87
CA LEU A 286 10.20 -12.45 -31.73
C LEU A 286 9.89 -13.05 -33.10
N GLU A 287 10.23 -14.33 -33.25
CA GLU A 287 9.83 -15.18 -34.37
C GLU A 287 8.45 -15.81 -34.11
N SER A 288 8.22 -16.26 -32.86
CA SER A 288 6.93 -16.75 -32.37
C SER A 288 6.65 -16.24 -30.95
N ASN A 289 5.37 -16.07 -30.62
CA ASN A 289 4.95 -15.68 -29.27
C ASN A 289 3.58 -16.28 -28.95
N ASP A 290 3.54 -17.58 -28.64
CA ASP A 290 2.26 -18.26 -28.37
C ASP A 290 1.54 -17.74 -27.12
N LEU A 291 2.24 -17.03 -26.23
CA LEU A 291 1.66 -16.34 -25.07
C LEU A 291 0.91 -15.06 -25.44
N ALA A 292 1.06 -14.54 -26.67
CA ALA A 292 0.26 -13.44 -27.20
C ALA A 292 -1.07 -13.90 -27.84
N ASN A 293 -1.24 -15.20 -28.07
CA ASN A 293 -2.39 -15.73 -28.80
C ASN A 293 -3.72 -15.52 -28.04
N ALA A 294 -4.72 -14.99 -28.73
CA ALA A 294 -6.04 -14.66 -28.20
C ALA A 294 -7.17 -15.07 -29.18
N PRO A 295 -7.45 -16.38 -29.34
CA PRO A 295 -8.60 -16.88 -30.10
C PRO A 295 -9.98 -16.58 -29.47
N ILE A 296 -10.01 -15.89 -28.33
CA ILE A 296 -11.22 -15.46 -27.60
C ILE A 296 -11.08 -13.96 -27.31
N LYS A 297 -12.16 -13.22 -27.52
CA LYS A 297 -12.26 -11.77 -27.33
C LYS A 297 -13.37 -11.40 -26.37
N ARG A 298 -13.26 -10.24 -25.73
CA ARG A 298 -14.30 -9.64 -24.89
C ARG A 298 -15.64 -9.60 -25.64
N GLY A 299 -16.73 -9.90 -24.93
CA GLY A 299 -18.08 -9.77 -25.45
C GLY A 299 -18.40 -8.34 -25.87
N SER A 300 -19.42 -8.18 -26.72
CA SER A 300 -19.80 -6.88 -27.27
C SER A 300 -21.28 -6.56 -27.04
N ASN A 301 -21.55 -5.28 -26.80
CA ASN A 301 -22.89 -4.69 -26.79
C ASN A 301 -22.92 -3.59 -27.85
N ASN A 302 -23.95 -3.56 -28.71
CA ASN A 302 -24.09 -2.58 -29.80
C ASN A 302 -22.83 -2.42 -30.66
N ASN A 303 -22.20 -3.55 -31.04
CA ASN A 303 -20.95 -3.63 -31.81
C ASN A 303 -19.69 -3.00 -31.16
N GLN A 304 -19.75 -2.58 -29.88
CA GLN A 304 -18.58 -2.18 -29.11
C GLN A 304 -18.22 -3.26 -28.08
N GLN A 305 -16.92 -3.56 -27.93
CA GLN A 305 -16.47 -4.48 -26.88
C GLN A 305 -16.72 -3.88 -25.49
N VAL A 306 -17.21 -4.71 -24.58
CA VAL A 306 -17.26 -4.40 -23.15
C VAL A 306 -15.84 -4.38 -22.61
N GLN A 307 -15.46 -3.28 -21.97
CA GLN A 307 -14.11 -3.03 -21.46
C GLN A 307 -14.19 -2.15 -20.20
N LEU A 308 -13.30 -2.37 -19.23
CA LEU A 308 -13.08 -1.48 -18.09
C LEU A 308 -12.34 -0.22 -18.57
N LYS A 309 -12.89 0.98 -18.33
CA LYS A 309 -12.28 2.26 -18.70
C LYS A 309 -12.20 3.17 -17.48
N ALA A 310 -11.22 4.07 -17.43
CA ALA A 310 -11.16 5.09 -16.39
C ALA A 310 -12.35 6.08 -16.50
N ASP A 311 -12.75 6.43 -17.73
CA ASP A 311 -13.91 7.29 -18.01
C ASP A 311 -15.26 6.74 -17.48
N ASP A 312 -15.30 5.47 -17.07
CA ASP A 312 -16.47 4.88 -16.41
C ASP A 312 -16.85 5.69 -15.17
N PHE A 313 -15.89 6.25 -14.45
CA PHE A 313 -16.11 7.07 -13.25
C PHE A 313 -16.44 8.53 -13.56
N GLY A 314 -16.60 8.89 -14.84
CA GLY A 314 -16.80 10.24 -15.34
C GLY A 314 -15.50 10.98 -15.63
N THR A 315 -15.62 12.21 -16.14
CA THR A 315 -14.48 13.06 -16.49
C THR A 315 -14.12 13.99 -15.34
N ALA A 316 -12.83 14.12 -15.00
CA ALA A 316 -12.38 15.08 -14.01
C ALA A 316 -12.59 16.53 -14.52
N PRO A 317 -13.26 17.42 -13.76
CA PRO A 317 -13.45 18.81 -14.15
C PRO A 317 -12.12 19.55 -14.22
N SER A 318 -12.01 20.51 -15.14
CA SER A 318 -10.80 21.32 -15.29
C SER A 318 -10.55 22.21 -14.05
N SER A 319 -9.28 22.37 -13.69
CA SER A 319 -8.80 22.88 -12.39
C SER A 319 -9.06 24.37 -12.09
N SER A 320 -9.92 25.03 -12.86
CA SER A 320 -10.26 26.47 -12.73
C SER A 320 -11.76 26.75 -12.54
N GLY A 321 -12.63 25.73 -12.60
CA GLY A 321 -14.08 25.90 -12.54
C GLY A 321 -14.65 25.85 -11.13
N SER A 322 -15.09 27.00 -10.61
CA SER A 322 -16.06 27.07 -9.50
C SER A 322 -17.48 26.79 -10.04
N GLY A 323 -17.80 25.52 -10.29
CA GLY A 323 -19.10 25.08 -10.81
C GLY A 323 -19.91 24.25 -9.82
N THR A 324 -21.23 24.35 -9.89
CA THR A 324 -22.16 23.41 -9.24
C THR A 324 -22.03 22.01 -9.86
N GLN A 325 -22.14 20.96 -9.04
CA GLN A 325 -22.12 19.57 -9.53
C GLN A 325 -23.44 19.23 -10.23
N ASP A 326 -23.47 19.37 -11.56
CA ASP A 326 -24.60 18.97 -12.40
C ASP A 326 -24.65 17.44 -12.58
N GLY A 327 -25.03 16.73 -11.52
CA GLY A 327 -25.55 15.34 -11.52
C GLY A 327 -24.66 14.22 -12.06
N THR A 328 -23.47 14.54 -12.58
CA THR A 328 -22.54 13.62 -13.24
C THR A 328 -21.49 13.14 -12.23
N PRO A 329 -21.18 11.83 -12.16
CA PRO A 329 -20.15 11.34 -11.26
C PRO A 329 -18.81 11.94 -11.65
N THR A 330 -18.07 12.38 -10.64
CA THR A 330 -16.69 12.86 -10.76
C THR A 330 -15.76 11.77 -10.26
N PRO A 331 -14.70 11.38 -11.00
CA PRO A 331 -13.76 10.37 -10.54
C PRO A 331 -13.07 10.85 -9.26
N TRP A 332 -12.94 9.97 -8.27
CA TRP A 332 -12.19 10.26 -7.07
C TRP A 332 -10.70 10.43 -7.38
N THR A 333 -10.12 11.49 -6.84
CA THR A 333 -8.68 11.78 -6.91
C THR A 333 -8.16 12.12 -5.52
N PRO A 334 -6.87 11.84 -5.24
CA PRO A 334 -6.20 12.36 -4.06
C PRO A 334 -6.34 13.88 -3.94
N TRP A 335 -6.43 14.42 -2.73
CA TRP A 335 -6.58 15.86 -2.55
C TRP A 335 -5.31 16.65 -2.90
N LEU A 336 -4.15 16.04 -2.72
CA LEU A 336 -2.85 16.49 -3.25
C LEU A 336 -2.07 15.28 -3.77
N THR A 337 -1.36 15.47 -4.87
CA THR A 337 -0.43 14.47 -5.40
C THR A 337 0.85 14.40 -4.56
N THR A 338 1.56 13.28 -4.68
CA THR A 338 2.90 13.06 -4.13
C THR A 338 3.86 14.19 -4.50
N GLU A 339 3.77 14.68 -5.74
CA GLU A 339 4.58 15.77 -6.29
C GLU A 339 4.21 17.13 -5.67
N GLN A 340 2.94 17.42 -5.42
CA GLN A 340 2.51 18.66 -4.77
C GLN A 340 2.97 18.75 -3.31
N ILE A 341 2.99 17.62 -2.60
CA ILE A 341 3.50 17.55 -1.21
C ILE A 341 5.02 17.71 -1.19
N HIS A 342 5.73 17.13 -2.16
CA HIS A 342 7.18 17.24 -2.30
C HIS A 342 7.65 18.68 -2.59
N ASN A 343 6.94 19.40 -3.47
CA ASN A 343 7.34 20.75 -3.89
C ASN A 343 7.02 21.86 -2.88
N ASP A 344 6.10 21.63 -1.93
CA ASP A 344 5.88 22.52 -0.78
C ASP A 344 5.81 21.71 0.53
N PRO A 345 6.94 21.14 0.99
CA PRO A 345 6.99 20.29 2.18
C PRO A 345 6.90 21.12 3.47
N ALA A 346 7.22 22.41 3.37
CA ALA A 346 7.09 23.37 4.43
C ALA A 346 5.62 23.60 4.80
N LYS A 347 4.71 23.58 3.81
CA LYS A 347 3.27 23.66 4.03
C LYS A 347 2.58 22.30 4.17
N PHE A 348 2.83 21.36 3.26
CA PHE A 348 1.99 20.17 3.09
C PHE A 348 2.58 18.84 3.59
N ALA A 349 3.89 18.70 3.77
CA ALA A 349 4.45 17.48 4.37
C ALA A 349 4.28 17.45 5.90
N ALA A 350 4.34 16.28 6.52
CA ALA A 350 4.58 16.16 7.96
C ALA A 350 6.03 16.55 8.30
N SER A 351 6.25 17.01 9.53
CA SER A 351 7.57 17.43 10.02
C SER A 351 7.86 16.87 11.41
N ILE A 352 9.10 16.47 11.66
CA ILE A 352 9.62 16.20 12.99
C ILE A 352 10.34 17.44 13.50
N LEU A 353 10.02 17.83 14.74
CA LEU A 353 10.63 18.93 15.47
C LEU A 353 11.41 18.35 16.65
N ILE A 354 12.68 18.75 16.83
CA ILE A 354 13.42 18.42 18.06
C ILE A 354 13.25 19.55 19.08
N LEU A 355 12.60 19.21 20.18
CA LEU A 355 12.27 20.06 21.31
C LEU A 355 13.15 19.69 22.52
N TYR A 356 13.72 20.70 23.17
CA TYR A 356 14.34 20.57 24.48
C TYR A 356 13.46 21.23 25.55
N ASP A 357 13.18 20.50 26.63
CA ASP A 357 12.24 20.90 27.68
C ASP A 357 12.74 20.58 29.09
N ALA A 358 12.77 21.59 29.95
CA ALA A 358 13.17 21.49 31.37
C ALA A 358 12.25 22.40 32.24
N PRO A 359 11.13 21.88 32.77
CA PRO A 359 9.99 22.69 33.22
C PRO A 359 10.27 23.62 34.40
N TYR A 360 11.26 23.30 35.23
CA TYR A 360 11.62 24.07 36.43
C TYR A 360 12.84 24.98 36.24
N ALA A 361 13.40 25.01 35.03
CA ALA A 361 14.55 25.84 34.70
C ALA A 361 14.12 27.22 34.16
N ARG A 362 15.01 28.23 34.22
CA ARG A 362 14.72 29.58 33.70
C ARG A 362 14.48 29.56 32.19
N ASN A 363 15.46 29.10 31.41
CA ASN A 363 15.32 28.89 29.98
C ASN A 363 14.77 27.48 29.71
N ARG A 364 13.49 27.26 30.03
CA ARG A 364 12.84 25.94 30.03
C ARG A 364 12.61 25.29 28.67
N THR A 365 12.69 26.04 27.57
CA THR A 365 12.33 25.55 26.22
C THR A 365 13.35 26.05 25.19
N ALA A 366 13.85 25.13 24.37
CA ALA A 366 14.63 25.43 23.16
C ALA A 366 14.17 24.51 22.02
N ILE A 367 14.27 24.96 20.77
CA ILE A 367 13.94 24.15 19.60
C ILE A 367 15.19 24.06 18.73
N ASP A 368 15.62 22.85 18.41
CA ASP A 368 16.92 22.61 17.78
C ASP A 368 16.83 22.64 16.25
N ARG A 369 15.89 21.89 15.69
CA ARG A 369 15.77 21.65 14.24
C ARG A 369 14.36 21.21 13.86
N VAL A 370 14.08 21.30 12.56
CA VAL A 370 12.94 20.69 11.89
C VAL A 370 13.46 19.79 10.76
N ASP A 371 12.87 18.60 10.60
CA ASP A 371 13.15 17.66 9.52
C ASP A 371 11.83 17.27 8.83
N HIS A 372 11.73 17.38 7.50
CA HIS A 372 10.51 17.06 6.74
C HIS A 372 10.45 15.58 6.37
N LEU A 373 9.28 14.95 6.55
CA LEU A 373 9.02 13.57 6.15
C LEU A 373 8.56 13.51 4.68
N ASP A 374 9.42 13.93 3.76
CA ASP A 374 9.11 14.00 2.32
C ASP A 374 8.59 12.65 1.76
N PRO A 375 7.40 12.58 1.13
CA PRO A 375 6.91 11.33 0.53
C PRO A 375 7.86 10.75 -0.53
N LYS A 376 8.62 11.58 -1.26
CA LYS A 376 9.61 11.07 -2.24
C LYS A 376 10.73 10.28 -1.57
N ALA A 377 11.06 10.56 -0.31
CA ALA A 377 12.04 9.80 0.45
C ALA A 377 11.58 8.36 0.75
N MET A 378 10.28 8.07 0.63
CA MET A 378 9.69 6.73 0.62
C MET A 378 9.61 6.18 -0.81
N THR A 379 9.01 6.91 -1.76
CA THR A 379 8.78 6.39 -3.12
C THR A 379 10.07 6.15 -3.91
N ALA A 380 11.17 6.83 -3.59
CA ALA A 380 12.48 6.57 -4.18
C ALA A 380 13.02 5.16 -3.87
N ASN A 381 12.55 4.55 -2.76
CA ASN A 381 12.92 3.20 -2.32
C ASN A 381 11.84 2.15 -2.65
N TYR A 382 10.84 2.50 -3.46
CA TYR A 382 9.87 1.51 -3.96
C TYR A 382 10.53 0.54 -4.97
N PRO A 383 10.16 -0.76 -4.96
CA PRO A 383 10.58 -1.73 -5.96
C PRO A 383 10.37 -1.24 -7.41
N PRO A 384 11.29 -1.48 -8.36
CA PRO A 384 11.16 -0.98 -9.73
C PRO A 384 9.90 -1.44 -10.48
N SER A 385 9.35 -2.61 -10.11
CA SER A 385 8.06 -3.16 -10.58
C SER A 385 6.86 -2.26 -10.27
N TRP A 386 6.91 -1.50 -9.18
CA TRP A 386 5.84 -0.59 -8.75
C TRP A 386 5.70 0.63 -9.68
N ARG A 387 6.61 0.79 -10.66
CA ARG A 387 6.45 1.73 -11.78
C ARG A 387 5.46 1.24 -12.84
N THR A 388 5.15 -0.06 -12.87
CA THR A 388 4.25 -0.71 -13.85
C THR A 388 3.26 -1.67 -13.15
N PRO A 389 2.42 -1.19 -12.20
CA PRO A 389 1.63 -2.07 -11.33
C PRO A 389 0.41 -2.73 -12.00
N LYS A 390 0.02 -2.25 -13.19
CA LYS A 390 -0.97 -2.90 -14.08
C LYS A 390 -0.41 -4.12 -14.83
N TRP A 391 0.85 -4.46 -14.60
CA TRP A 391 1.61 -5.58 -15.17
C TRP A 391 2.20 -6.43 -14.06
N ASN A 392 2.48 -7.71 -14.32
CA ASN A 392 3.13 -8.63 -13.39
C ASN A 392 4.16 -9.49 -14.14
N HIS A 393 4.87 -10.36 -13.44
CA HIS A 393 5.94 -11.17 -14.02
C HIS A 393 5.45 -12.30 -14.95
N HIS A 394 4.17 -12.66 -14.89
CA HIS A 394 3.52 -13.55 -15.86
C HIS A 394 3.33 -12.87 -17.22
N GLY A 395 3.11 -11.55 -17.21
CA GLY A 395 3.14 -10.70 -18.39
C GLY A 395 1.94 -10.85 -19.32
N LEU A 396 2.21 -10.92 -20.63
CA LEU A 396 1.18 -10.69 -21.66
C LEU A 396 0.03 -11.70 -21.64
N TRP A 397 0.30 -12.99 -21.42
CA TRP A 397 -0.77 -14.00 -21.38
C TRP A 397 -1.74 -13.74 -20.23
N ASP A 398 -1.22 -13.29 -19.09
CA ASP A 398 -2.00 -13.02 -17.89
C ASP A 398 -2.78 -11.70 -18.01
N TRP A 399 -2.13 -10.66 -18.55
CA TRP A 399 -2.79 -9.40 -18.89
C TRP A 399 -3.99 -9.65 -19.82
N LYS A 400 -3.79 -10.40 -20.92
CA LYS A 400 -4.89 -10.72 -21.84
C LYS A 400 -5.97 -11.56 -21.19
N ALA A 401 -5.61 -12.62 -20.46
CA ALA A 401 -6.56 -13.51 -19.79
C ALA A 401 -7.48 -12.73 -18.84
N ARG A 402 -6.90 -11.85 -18.02
CA ARG A 402 -7.62 -11.03 -17.05
C ARG A 402 -8.47 -9.95 -17.73
N ASP A 403 -7.97 -9.27 -18.75
CA ASP A 403 -8.74 -8.25 -19.48
C ASP A 403 -9.93 -8.85 -20.25
N VAL A 404 -9.77 -10.05 -20.84
CA VAL A 404 -10.87 -10.79 -21.51
C VAL A 404 -11.94 -11.24 -20.51
N LEU A 405 -11.55 -11.68 -19.31
CA LEU A 405 -12.47 -12.02 -18.21
C LEU A 405 -13.04 -10.79 -17.47
N LEU A 406 -12.82 -9.58 -18.01
CA LEU A 406 -13.22 -8.31 -17.41
C LEU A 406 -12.73 -8.15 -15.95
N GLN A 407 -11.48 -8.52 -15.68
CA GLN A 407 -10.80 -8.36 -14.39
C GLN A 407 -9.76 -7.23 -14.44
N THR A 408 -9.31 -6.75 -13.28
CA THR A 408 -8.15 -5.84 -13.20
C THR A 408 -6.85 -6.58 -13.50
N THR A 409 -5.94 -5.96 -14.26
CA THR A 409 -4.63 -6.55 -14.58
C THR A 409 -3.51 -6.09 -13.66
N GLY A 410 -2.47 -6.92 -13.53
CA GLY A 410 -1.28 -6.65 -12.73
C GLY A 410 -1.39 -7.19 -11.30
N PHE A 411 -0.61 -6.61 -10.39
CA PHE A 411 -0.57 -6.99 -8.97
C PHE A 411 -1.11 -5.91 -8.03
N PHE A 412 -1.33 -4.68 -8.51
CA PHE A 412 -1.80 -3.57 -7.68
C PHE A 412 -2.56 -2.54 -8.52
N ASN A 413 -3.67 -2.95 -9.14
CA ASN A 413 -4.35 -2.12 -10.14
C ASN A 413 -5.01 -0.85 -9.52
N PRO A 414 -4.94 0.34 -10.17
CA PRO A 414 -5.58 1.55 -9.66
C PRO A 414 -7.11 1.46 -9.50
N ARG A 415 -7.78 0.53 -10.19
CA ARG A 415 -9.22 0.27 -10.03
C ARG A 415 -9.56 -0.46 -8.73
N ARG A 416 -8.59 -1.16 -8.11
CA ARG A 416 -8.73 -1.76 -6.76
C ARG A 416 -8.21 -0.83 -5.65
N HIS A 417 -7.10 -0.16 -5.92
CA HIS A 417 -6.31 0.58 -4.94
C HIS A 417 -6.00 2.03 -5.39
N PRO A 418 -7.00 2.85 -5.76
CA PRO A 418 -6.77 4.20 -6.26
C PRO A 418 -6.04 5.10 -5.26
N GLU A 419 -6.08 4.78 -3.95
CA GLU A 419 -5.51 5.58 -2.87
C GLU A 419 -3.99 5.81 -2.96
N TRP A 420 -3.27 4.99 -3.75
CA TRP A 420 -1.82 5.11 -3.96
C TRP A 420 -1.43 5.62 -5.36
N PHE A 421 -2.37 6.13 -6.15
CA PHE A 421 -2.11 6.69 -7.48
C PHE A 421 -2.42 8.17 -7.50
N ASP A 422 -1.50 9.01 -7.98
CA ASP A 422 -1.68 10.47 -8.04
C ASP A 422 -2.91 10.88 -8.89
N GLY A 423 -3.35 10.04 -9.83
CA GLY A 423 -4.59 10.23 -10.60
C GLY A 423 -5.85 9.59 -10.01
N GLY A 424 -5.75 8.75 -8.96
CA GLY A 424 -6.88 8.02 -8.40
C GLY A 424 -7.66 7.23 -9.46
N GLN A 425 -8.96 7.49 -9.59
CA GLN A 425 -9.84 6.81 -10.54
C GLN A 425 -9.64 7.23 -12.01
N THR A 426 -8.92 8.32 -12.31
CA THR A 426 -8.66 8.73 -13.72
C THR A 426 -7.69 7.79 -14.46
N VAL A 427 -7.09 6.83 -13.74
CA VAL A 427 -6.20 5.79 -14.30
C VAL A 427 -6.71 4.37 -13.99
N ALA A 428 -7.97 4.23 -13.53
CA ALA A 428 -8.57 2.99 -13.02
C ALA A 428 -9.09 2.04 -14.13
N ASP A 429 -8.17 1.57 -14.97
CA ASP A 429 -8.39 0.56 -16.01
C ASP A 429 -7.14 -0.32 -16.24
N ASN A 430 -7.17 -1.13 -17.30
CA ASN A 430 -6.09 -2.04 -17.69
C ASN A 430 -5.13 -1.46 -18.75
N THR A 431 -5.33 -0.22 -19.20
CA THR A 431 -4.54 0.42 -20.26
C THR A 431 -3.24 1.03 -19.73
N GLN A 432 -2.31 1.41 -20.61
CA GLN A 432 -1.05 2.09 -20.25
C GLN A 432 -0.24 1.32 -19.19
N THR A 433 0.03 0.03 -19.44
CA THR A 433 0.79 -0.85 -18.53
C THR A 433 2.30 -0.55 -18.49
N GLY A 434 2.81 0.24 -19.45
CA GLY A 434 4.24 0.38 -19.75
C GLY A 434 4.78 -0.67 -20.73
N PHE A 435 3.91 -1.59 -21.20
CA PHE A 435 4.20 -2.61 -22.19
C PHE A 435 3.21 -2.51 -23.36
N ASP A 436 3.59 -3.03 -24.52
CA ASP A 436 2.68 -3.19 -25.65
C ASP A 436 1.70 -4.35 -25.37
N THR A 437 0.41 -4.10 -25.61
CA THR A 437 -0.68 -5.04 -25.35
C THR A 437 -1.62 -5.19 -26.54
N ASP A 438 -1.38 -4.41 -27.60
CA ASP A 438 -2.38 -4.00 -28.58
C ASP A 438 -1.85 -3.80 -30.02
N ASP A 439 -0.54 -4.00 -30.29
CA ASP A 439 0.01 -4.07 -31.64
C ASP A 439 -0.72 -5.11 -32.50
N THR A 440 -0.87 -4.86 -33.80
CA THR A 440 -1.55 -5.77 -34.74
C THR A 440 -0.76 -7.05 -35.00
N ASP A 441 0.56 -7.05 -34.78
CA ASP A 441 1.42 -8.23 -34.77
C ASP A 441 1.64 -8.73 -33.33
N ASN A 442 1.09 -9.91 -33.01
CA ASN A 442 1.27 -10.61 -31.73
C ASN A 442 2.76 -10.78 -31.33
N LYS A 443 3.71 -10.74 -32.28
CA LYS A 443 5.15 -10.84 -32.02
C LYS A 443 5.77 -9.56 -31.44
N LYS A 444 5.08 -8.41 -31.51
CA LYS A 444 5.51 -7.11 -30.99
C LYS A 444 4.83 -6.74 -29.66
N GLN A 445 3.79 -7.45 -29.27
CA GLN A 445 3.16 -7.32 -27.96
C GLN A 445 4.07 -7.89 -26.86
N GLY A 446 3.96 -7.36 -25.65
CA GLY A 446 4.77 -7.72 -24.49
C GLY A 446 6.10 -6.95 -24.38
N PHE A 447 6.43 -6.10 -25.35
CA PHE A 447 7.62 -5.25 -25.31
C PHE A 447 7.41 -4.00 -24.47
N ARG A 448 8.44 -3.58 -23.73
CA ARG A 448 8.38 -2.37 -22.89
C ARG A 448 8.37 -1.13 -23.78
N LYS A 449 7.33 -0.29 -23.66
CA LYS A 449 7.22 0.98 -24.40
C LYS A 449 8.16 2.03 -23.80
N GLN A 450 8.89 2.75 -24.66
CA GLN A 450 9.60 3.99 -24.32
C GLN A 450 8.90 5.12 -25.09
N GLY A 451 8.16 6.01 -24.41
CA GLY A 451 7.39 7.05 -25.09
C GLY A 451 6.31 7.74 -24.25
N GLU A 452 5.47 8.53 -24.94
CA GLU A 452 4.64 9.61 -24.37
C GLU A 452 3.56 9.19 -23.35
N GLN A 453 3.11 7.94 -23.34
CA GLN A 453 2.15 7.43 -22.35
C GLN A 453 2.86 6.58 -21.29
N SER A 454 3.41 7.26 -20.29
CA SER A 454 4.03 6.60 -19.14
C SER A 454 2.97 5.90 -18.26
N PRO A 455 3.25 4.68 -17.77
CA PRO A 455 2.35 3.99 -16.85
C PRO A 455 2.19 4.79 -15.55
N ALA A 456 0.98 4.76 -14.96
CA ALA A 456 0.75 5.31 -13.64
C ALA A 456 1.49 4.46 -12.58
N PRO A 457 2.49 5.01 -11.87
CA PRO A 457 3.24 4.28 -10.85
C PRO A 457 2.49 4.27 -9.52
N ILE A 458 2.80 3.30 -8.64
CA ILE A 458 2.45 3.40 -7.22
C ILE A 458 3.23 4.59 -6.63
N ALA A 459 2.51 5.50 -5.99
CA ALA A 459 3.01 6.75 -5.46
C ALA A 459 2.75 6.83 -3.93
N LEU A 460 2.74 8.04 -3.37
CA LEU A 460 2.31 8.28 -1.99
C LEU A 460 1.52 9.60 -1.90
N PRO A 461 0.29 9.65 -2.47
CA PRO A 461 -0.56 10.84 -2.47
C PRO A 461 -1.09 11.17 -1.07
N PHE A 462 -1.74 12.33 -0.90
CA PHE A 462 -2.17 12.88 0.40
C PHE A 462 -2.79 11.86 1.36
N GLU A 463 -3.78 11.09 0.90
CA GLU A 463 -4.55 10.17 1.74
C GLU A 463 -3.69 9.01 2.26
N ALA A 464 -2.94 8.35 1.37
CA ALA A 464 -2.01 7.28 1.75
C ALA A 464 -0.79 7.79 2.52
N TYR A 465 -0.30 8.99 2.18
CA TYR A 465 0.80 9.64 2.89
C TYR A 465 0.45 9.86 4.36
N PHE A 466 -0.67 10.53 4.65
CA PHE A 466 -1.04 10.84 6.03
C PHE A 466 -1.53 9.64 6.84
N ALA A 467 -2.06 8.59 6.19
CA ALA A 467 -2.23 7.28 6.83
C ALA A 467 -0.89 6.76 7.38
N ASN A 468 0.20 6.93 6.63
CA ASN A 468 1.58 6.56 7.01
C ASN A 468 2.27 7.53 8.00
N ILE A 469 1.56 8.52 8.58
CA ILE A 469 2.14 9.49 9.53
C ILE A 469 1.64 9.23 10.97
N GLY A 470 2.52 8.69 11.82
CA GLY A 470 2.26 8.41 13.23
C GLY A 470 3.16 7.33 13.84
N ASN A 471 2.96 7.07 15.13
CA ASN A 471 3.66 6.04 15.93
C ASN A 471 5.18 6.21 15.93
N LEU A 472 5.63 7.31 16.55
CA LEU A 472 7.02 7.63 16.79
C LEU A 472 7.67 6.60 17.74
N THR A 473 8.85 6.11 17.37
CA THR A 473 9.66 5.21 18.21
C THR A 473 11.14 5.52 18.09
N TRP A 474 11.81 5.76 19.21
CA TRP A 474 13.27 5.97 19.26
C TRP A 474 14.02 4.64 19.38
N PHE A 475 15.13 4.51 18.67
CA PHE A 475 16.16 3.50 18.91
C PHE A 475 17.55 4.04 18.60
N GLY A 476 18.32 4.34 19.65
CA GLY A 476 19.59 5.06 19.53
C GLY A 476 19.41 6.40 18.80
N GLN A 477 20.22 6.65 17.77
CA GLN A 477 20.16 7.88 16.97
C GLN A 477 19.03 7.89 15.91
N ALA A 478 18.24 6.83 15.79
CA ALA A 478 17.15 6.74 14.83
C ALA A 478 15.79 7.00 15.51
N LEU A 479 15.02 7.91 14.93
CA LEU A 479 13.59 8.05 15.16
C LEU A 479 12.84 7.37 14.00
N LEU A 480 12.02 6.38 14.32
CA LEU A 480 11.18 5.62 13.40
C LEU A 480 9.74 6.15 13.45
N VAL A 481 9.08 6.18 12.30
CA VAL A 481 7.66 6.54 12.13
C VAL A 481 7.01 5.42 11.35
N PHE A 482 6.24 4.58 12.05
CA PHE A 482 5.63 3.37 11.47
C PHE A 482 4.31 3.65 10.74
N GLY A 483 3.74 4.84 10.95
CA GLY A 483 2.42 5.22 10.45
C GLY A 483 1.30 4.87 11.42
N GLY A 484 0.06 5.09 10.99
CA GLY A 484 -1.13 4.92 11.82
C GLY A 484 -2.15 3.95 11.23
N ASN A 485 -3.38 4.07 11.73
CA ASN A 485 -4.52 3.22 11.37
C ASN A 485 -5.27 3.68 10.10
N GLY A 486 -4.93 4.83 9.52
CA GLY A 486 -5.54 5.39 8.31
C GLY A 486 -6.76 6.29 8.53
N HIS A 487 -7.36 6.32 9.73
CA HIS A 487 -8.61 7.05 10.03
C HIS A 487 -8.52 8.58 10.01
N VAL A 488 -7.40 9.16 9.58
CA VAL A 488 -7.26 10.61 9.37
C VAL A 488 -7.67 11.04 7.96
N THR A 489 -7.69 10.11 7.02
CA THR A 489 -7.96 10.33 5.59
C THR A 489 -8.92 9.29 5.00
N LYS A 490 -9.63 8.54 5.86
CA LYS A 490 -10.40 7.35 5.46
C LYS A 490 -11.87 7.72 5.17
N SER A 491 -12.22 7.71 3.89
CA SER A 491 -13.61 7.80 3.44
C SER A 491 -14.37 6.48 3.66
N ALA A 492 -15.70 6.51 3.48
CA ALA A 492 -16.56 5.34 3.65
C ALA A 492 -16.09 4.14 2.81
N HIS A 493 -15.71 4.39 1.55
CA HIS A 493 -15.32 3.38 0.58
C HIS A 493 -13.85 3.48 0.14
N THR A 494 -12.98 4.20 0.87
CA THR A 494 -11.52 4.14 0.71
C THR A 494 -10.85 3.46 1.91
N ALA A 495 -9.63 2.97 1.70
CA ALA A 495 -8.80 2.31 2.70
C ALA A 495 -7.33 2.76 2.61
N PRO A 496 -7.00 4.05 2.84
CA PRO A 496 -5.61 4.49 2.93
C PRO A 496 -4.94 3.88 4.16
N LEU A 497 -3.73 3.34 4.00
CA LEU A 497 -3.00 2.56 5.00
C LEU A 497 -1.50 2.87 4.98
N SER A 498 -0.81 2.51 6.05
CA SER A 498 0.65 2.63 6.14
C SER A 498 1.32 1.60 5.22
N ILE A 499 2.06 2.06 4.21
CA ILE A 499 2.79 1.25 3.23
C ILE A 499 4.26 1.00 3.63
N GLY A 500 4.80 1.72 4.62
CA GLY A 500 6.18 1.52 5.08
C GLY A 500 6.57 2.32 6.32
N VAL A 501 7.86 2.28 6.66
CA VAL A 501 8.44 2.98 7.82
C VAL A 501 9.32 4.14 7.35
N PHE A 502 9.05 5.36 7.82
CA PHE A 502 10.00 6.46 7.71
C PHE A 502 11.01 6.41 8.87
N ARG A 503 12.24 6.86 8.61
CA ARG A 503 13.31 7.00 9.58
C ARG A 503 13.98 8.36 9.44
N VAL A 504 14.05 9.10 10.55
CA VAL A 504 14.96 10.25 10.71
C VAL A 504 16.16 9.76 11.52
N ARG A 505 17.34 9.69 10.90
CA ARG A 505 18.59 9.30 11.59
C ARG A 505 19.41 10.55 11.87
N TYR A 506 19.58 10.86 13.15
CA TYR A 506 20.43 11.97 13.62
C TYR A 506 21.91 11.56 13.63
N ASN A 507 22.81 12.54 13.55
CA ASN A 507 24.22 12.34 13.91
C ASN A 507 24.40 12.36 15.44
N ALA A 508 25.61 12.05 15.93
CA ALA A 508 25.89 11.91 17.36
C ALA A 508 25.63 13.17 18.21
N THR A 509 25.68 14.37 17.62
CA THR A 509 25.47 15.66 18.30
C THR A 509 24.11 16.32 17.96
N GLY A 510 23.26 15.62 17.19
CA GLY A 510 21.96 16.10 16.72
C GLY A 510 22.00 17.23 15.68
N THR A 511 23.19 17.73 15.31
CA THR A 511 23.36 18.87 14.40
C THR A 511 23.00 18.57 12.94
N SER A 512 22.98 17.31 12.51
CA SER A 512 22.45 16.90 11.21
C SER A 512 21.54 15.67 11.32
N ALA A 513 20.68 15.49 10.32
CA ALA A 513 19.78 14.35 10.20
C ALA A 513 19.64 13.91 8.73
N THR A 514 19.25 12.65 8.52
CA THR A 514 18.89 12.12 7.19
C THR A 514 17.53 11.46 7.28
N VAL A 515 16.61 11.83 6.39
CA VAL A 515 15.27 11.25 6.28
C VAL A 515 15.24 10.23 5.13
N THR A 516 14.58 9.10 5.35
CA THR A 516 14.37 8.04 4.36
C THR A 516 13.12 7.23 4.72
N GLY A 517 12.44 6.64 3.74
CA GLY A 517 11.35 5.69 3.94
C GLY A 517 11.64 4.35 3.28
N TRP A 518 11.13 3.25 3.84
CA TRP A 518 11.24 1.91 3.25
C TRP A 518 9.87 1.21 3.29
N PRO A 519 9.38 0.65 2.17
CA PRO A 519 8.08 -0.02 2.14
C PRO A 519 8.11 -1.34 2.95
N TYR A 520 7.00 -1.68 3.58
CA TYR A 520 6.83 -2.94 4.31
C TYR A 520 7.11 -4.16 3.43
N ALA A 521 6.85 -4.07 2.11
CA ALA A 521 7.15 -5.13 1.14
C ALA A 521 8.63 -5.55 1.15
N LEU A 522 9.55 -4.60 1.35
CA LEU A 522 10.98 -4.88 1.47
C LEU A 522 11.33 -5.35 2.88
N LEU A 523 10.78 -4.70 3.91
CA LEU A 523 11.07 -5.01 5.32
C LEU A 523 10.57 -6.42 5.74
N PHE A 524 9.48 -6.90 5.14
CA PHE A 524 8.88 -8.21 5.38
C PHE A 524 9.26 -9.27 4.33
N SER A 525 10.23 -8.98 3.46
CA SER A 525 10.67 -9.89 2.38
C SER A 525 11.20 -11.26 2.84
N GLY A 526 11.62 -11.36 4.11
CA GLY A 526 12.13 -12.58 4.75
C GLY A 526 11.10 -13.44 5.47
N MET A 527 9.79 -13.25 5.22
CA MET A 527 8.74 -14.02 5.91
C MET A 527 8.72 -15.51 5.52
N VAL A 528 8.60 -16.40 6.51
CA VAL A 528 8.48 -17.86 6.34
C VAL A 528 7.58 -18.52 7.39
N ASN A 529 7.02 -19.69 7.09
CA ASN A 529 6.06 -20.42 7.94
C ASN A 529 6.51 -20.60 9.41
N LYS A 530 7.80 -20.90 9.63
CA LYS A 530 8.36 -21.13 10.97
C LYS A 530 8.49 -19.88 11.87
N GLN A 531 8.14 -18.69 11.38
CA GLN A 531 8.14 -17.45 12.18
C GLN A 531 6.79 -17.18 12.87
N THR A 532 5.77 -17.99 12.62
CA THR A 532 4.47 -17.90 13.30
C THR A 532 4.11 -19.23 13.94
N ASP A 533 3.62 -19.22 15.17
CA ASP A 533 3.09 -20.40 15.85
C ASP A 533 1.63 -20.69 15.45
N GLY A 534 0.92 -19.70 14.89
CA GLY A 534 -0.48 -19.79 14.48
C GLY A 534 -0.71 -20.45 13.12
N LEU A 535 -1.67 -19.91 12.35
CA LEU A 535 -2.01 -20.40 11.02
C LEU A 535 -0.77 -20.40 10.08
N LYS A 536 -0.64 -21.46 9.29
CA LYS A 536 0.45 -21.66 8.31
C LYS A 536 -0.06 -21.44 6.89
N ASN A 537 0.86 -21.27 5.94
CA ASN A 537 0.58 -21.05 4.52
C ASN A 537 -0.29 -19.81 4.23
N LEU A 538 -0.28 -18.82 5.13
CA LEU A 538 -0.98 -17.55 4.93
C LEU A 538 -0.39 -16.79 3.71
N PRO A 539 -1.19 -15.97 3.00
CA PRO A 539 -0.76 -15.24 1.80
C PRO A 539 0.11 -14.00 2.10
N PHE A 540 1.28 -14.24 2.72
CA PHE A 540 2.30 -13.25 3.08
C PHE A 540 3.62 -13.40 2.32
N ASN A 541 3.77 -14.44 1.50
CA ASN A 541 5.00 -14.65 0.74
C ASN A 541 5.09 -13.62 -0.40
N ASN A 542 6.29 -13.43 -0.91
CA ASN A 542 6.55 -12.45 -1.96
C ASN A 542 7.50 -13.07 -3.00
N ASN A 543 7.99 -12.27 -3.93
CA ASN A 543 8.99 -12.69 -4.91
C ASN A 543 9.96 -11.54 -5.22
N ARG A 544 10.93 -11.80 -6.10
CA ARG A 544 11.94 -10.82 -6.52
C ARG A 544 11.39 -9.55 -7.19
N TRP A 545 10.12 -9.52 -7.56
CA TRP A 545 9.43 -8.36 -8.11
C TRP A 545 8.57 -7.63 -7.06
N PHE A 546 8.48 -8.10 -5.82
CA PHE A 546 7.72 -7.45 -4.75
C PHE A 546 6.26 -7.17 -5.12
N GLU A 547 5.61 -8.14 -5.77
CA GLU A 547 4.21 -8.04 -6.21
C GLU A 547 3.22 -8.10 -5.03
N TYR A 548 3.62 -8.71 -3.90
CA TYR A 548 2.87 -8.57 -2.65
C TYR A 548 3.23 -7.25 -1.97
N VAL A 549 2.21 -6.44 -1.69
CA VAL A 549 2.26 -5.07 -1.16
C VAL A 549 1.58 -5.03 0.22
N PRO A 550 2.25 -5.53 1.28
CA PRO A 550 1.76 -5.43 2.65
C PRO A 550 1.57 -3.96 3.04
N ARG A 551 0.35 -3.63 3.48
CA ARG A 551 -0.01 -2.35 4.07
C ARG A 551 -0.66 -2.60 5.43
N MET A 552 -0.50 -1.68 6.37
CA MET A 552 -0.93 -1.86 7.75
C MET A 552 -1.80 -0.72 8.25
N ALA A 553 -2.81 -1.07 9.05
CA ALA A 553 -3.41 -0.15 10.01
C ALA A 553 -2.66 -0.35 11.34
N VAL A 554 -1.65 0.49 11.58
CA VAL A 554 -0.68 0.32 12.65
C VAL A 554 -1.27 0.75 14.00
N ALA A 555 -1.30 -0.18 14.95
CA ALA A 555 -1.63 0.12 16.35
C ALA A 555 -0.45 0.78 17.08
N GLY A 556 0.77 0.31 16.79
CA GLY A 556 2.01 0.97 17.21
C GLY A 556 3.23 0.05 17.19
N ALA A 557 4.40 0.65 17.39
CA ALA A 557 5.64 -0.05 17.70
C ALA A 557 6.08 0.28 19.13
N LYS A 558 6.42 -0.74 19.94
CA LYS A 558 6.80 -0.61 21.35
C LYS A 558 7.86 -1.64 21.73
N PHE A 559 8.71 -1.31 22.69
CA PHE A 559 9.65 -2.26 23.29
C PHE A 559 8.97 -3.08 24.39
N VAL A 560 8.91 -4.39 24.21
CA VAL A 560 8.46 -5.36 25.23
C VAL A 560 9.72 -6.01 25.80
N GLY A 561 10.21 -5.47 26.91
CA GLY A 561 11.56 -5.79 27.39
C GLY A 561 12.62 -5.21 26.45
N ARG A 562 13.27 -6.07 25.66
CA ARG A 562 14.24 -5.66 24.62
C ARG A 562 13.72 -5.82 23.19
N GLU A 563 12.62 -6.55 23.00
CA GLU A 563 12.06 -6.84 21.68
C GLU A 563 11.23 -5.67 21.17
N LEU A 564 11.50 -5.22 19.94
CA LEU A 564 10.70 -4.20 19.27
C LEU A 564 9.49 -4.88 18.59
N VAL A 565 8.33 -4.77 19.23
CA VAL A 565 7.06 -5.34 18.73
C VAL A 565 6.33 -4.28 17.90
N LEU A 566 6.09 -4.57 16.63
CA LEU A 566 5.16 -3.84 15.76
C LEU A 566 3.82 -4.60 15.72
N ALA A 567 2.71 -3.90 15.97
CA ALA A 567 1.38 -4.48 15.96
C ALA A 567 0.36 -3.60 15.23
N GLY A 568 -0.73 -4.23 14.75
CA GLY A 568 -1.79 -3.63 13.96
C GLY A 568 -2.54 -4.73 13.20
N THR A 569 -3.35 -4.35 12.22
CA THR A 569 -3.90 -5.28 11.21
C THR A 569 -3.21 -5.05 9.86
N ILE A 570 -3.11 -6.09 9.03
CA ILE A 570 -2.32 -6.10 7.79
C ILE A 570 -3.13 -6.59 6.58
N THR A 571 -2.85 -6.06 5.40
CA THR A 571 -3.39 -6.56 4.12
C THR A 571 -2.60 -7.79 3.68
N MET A 572 -3.20 -8.97 3.64
CA MET A 572 -2.62 -10.13 2.96
C MET A 572 -2.70 -9.99 1.43
N GLY A 573 -2.10 -10.92 0.69
CA GLY A 573 -2.34 -11.08 -0.75
C GLY A 573 -3.79 -11.49 -1.04
N ASP A 574 -4.30 -11.17 -2.22
CA ASP A 574 -5.65 -11.54 -2.66
C ASP A 574 -5.77 -13.08 -2.75
N THR A 575 -6.81 -13.62 -2.10
CA THR A 575 -7.23 -15.02 -2.30
C THR A 575 -8.62 -15.16 -2.87
N ALA A 576 -9.47 -14.14 -2.76
CA ALA A 576 -10.85 -14.17 -3.22
C ALA A 576 -10.99 -14.26 -4.75
N THR A 577 -9.99 -13.80 -5.51
CA THR A 577 -10.01 -13.83 -6.98
C THR A 577 -8.91 -14.70 -7.59
N VAL A 578 -8.35 -15.63 -6.81
CA VAL A 578 -7.38 -16.64 -7.29
C VAL A 578 -8.02 -17.62 -8.30
N PRO A 579 -9.21 -18.20 -8.05
CA PRO A 579 -9.91 -18.96 -9.07
C PRO A 579 -10.41 -18.04 -10.19
N ARG A 580 -10.22 -18.45 -11.43
CA ARG A 580 -10.74 -17.73 -12.61
C ARG A 580 -11.95 -18.44 -13.17
N LEU A 581 -12.88 -17.66 -13.68
CA LEU A 581 -14.06 -18.16 -14.37
C LEU A 581 -13.69 -18.71 -15.74
N LEU A 582 -14.55 -19.57 -16.26
CA LEU A 582 -14.62 -19.85 -17.69
C LEU A 582 -15.06 -18.58 -18.43
N TYR A 583 -14.66 -18.46 -19.69
CA TYR A 583 -14.84 -17.24 -20.47
C TYR A 583 -16.32 -16.96 -20.81
N ASP A 584 -17.17 -17.98 -20.72
CA ASP A 584 -18.62 -18.00 -20.97
C ASP A 584 -19.47 -18.18 -19.69
N GLU A 585 -18.88 -17.97 -18.51
CA GLU A 585 -19.54 -18.09 -17.19
C GLU A 585 -19.53 -16.76 -16.40
N LEU A 586 -19.26 -15.63 -17.05
CA LEU A 586 -19.20 -14.31 -16.40
C LEU A 586 -20.60 -13.81 -16.03
N GLU A 587 -21.57 -13.93 -16.95
CA GLU A 587 -22.97 -13.53 -16.74
C GLU A 587 -23.69 -14.41 -15.69
N SER A 588 -23.14 -15.59 -15.35
CA SER A 588 -23.62 -16.46 -14.27
C SER A 588 -23.01 -16.14 -12.88
N ASN A 589 -21.87 -15.43 -12.81
CA ASN A 589 -21.04 -15.35 -11.59
C ASN A 589 -20.70 -13.90 -11.17
N LEU A 590 -21.70 -13.00 -11.27
CA LEU A 590 -21.58 -11.54 -11.06
C LEU A 590 -20.74 -11.10 -9.85
N ASN A 591 -20.88 -11.76 -8.69
CA ASN A 591 -20.15 -11.35 -7.49
C ASN A 591 -18.63 -11.55 -7.61
N LEU A 592 -18.19 -12.67 -8.19
CA LEU A 592 -16.77 -12.95 -8.40
C LEU A 592 -16.20 -12.05 -9.51
N VAL A 593 -17.00 -11.74 -10.54
CA VAL A 593 -16.66 -10.71 -11.54
C VAL A 593 -16.52 -9.33 -10.89
N ALA A 594 -17.39 -8.96 -9.95
CA ALA A 594 -17.34 -7.69 -9.24
C ALA A 594 -16.11 -7.56 -8.33
N GLN A 595 -15.67 -8.64 -7.67
CA GLN A 595 -14.38 -8.72 -6.97
C GLN A 595 -13.22 -8.62 -7.98
N GLY A 596 -13.31 -9.30 -9.11
CA GLY A 596 -12.33 -9.19 -10.20
C GLY A 596 -12.15 -7.77 -10.73
N GLN A 597 -13.20 -6.94 -10.69
CA GLN A 597 -13.22 -5.58 -11.25
C GLN A 597 -12.78 -4.45 -10.31
N GLY A 598 -12.57 -4.72 -9.03
CA GLY A 598 -12.38 -3.64 -8.05
C GLY A 598 -13.67 -2.94 -7.61
N LEU A 599 -14.84 -3.46 -8.01
CA LEU A 599 -16.14 -2.87 -7.67
C LEU A 599 -16.65 -3.37 -6.31
N LEU A 600 -16.69 -4.69 -6.12
CA LEU A 600 -17.03 -5.31 -4.84
C LEU A 600 -15.76 -5.42 -4.00
N ARG A 601 -15.53 -4.44 -3.11
CA ARG A 601 -14.36 -4.35 -2.22
C ARG A 601 -14.46 -5.32 -1.03
N GLU A 602 -14.65 -6.60 -1.34
CA GLU A 602 -14.74 -7.73 -0.41
C GLU A 602 -13.52 -8.63 -0.59
N ASP A 603 -12.83 -8.92 0.52
CA ASP A 603 -11.61 -9.73 0.57
C ASP A 603 -11.89 -11.20 0.93
N LEU A 604 -13.12 -11.54 1.33
CA LEU A 604 -13.58 -12.89 1.61
C LEU A 604 -13.82 -13.72 0.32
N GLN A 605 -13.56 -15.02 0.43
CA GLN A 605 -13.76 -16.01 -0.63
C GLN A 605 -15.26 -16.34 -0.78
N LEU A 606 -15.86 -16.02 -1.94
CA LEU A 606 -17.29 -16.27 -2.21
C LEU A 606 -17.52 -17.65 -2.84
N PHE A 607 -18.45 -18.44 -2.31
CA PHE A 607 -18.66 -19.82 -2.77
C PHE A 607 -19.50 -19.91 -4.06
N THR A 608 -18.88 -19.59 -5.20
CA THR A 608 -19.47 -19.75 -6.55
C THR A 608 -18.59 -20.62 -7.47
N PRO A 609 -18.31 -21.90 -7.11
CA PRO A 609 -17.27 -22.70 -7.77
C PRO A 609 -17.64 -23.26 -9.14
N TYR A 610 -18.93 -23.31 -9.50
CA TYR A 610 -19.40 -24.02 -10.68
C TYR A 610 -18.80 -23.48 -11.99
N GLY A 611 -18.79 -22.15 -12.16
CA GLY A 611 -18.27 -21.50 -13.36
C GLY A 611 -16.74 -21.35 -13.40
N TRP A 612 -16.00 -21.91 -12.44
CA TRP A 612 -14.53 -21.81 -12.45
C TRP A 612 -13.92 -22.65 -13.56
N ALA A 613 -12.84 -22.15 -14.16
CA ALA A 613 -11.91 -22.98 -14.89
C ALA A 613 -11.24 -23.98 -13.94
N ASN A 614 -10.91 -25.16 -14.46
CA ASN A 614 -10.25 -26.21 -13.69
C ASN A 614 -8.91 -25.78 -13.06
N ARG A 615 -8.20 -24.82 -13.69
CA ARG A 615 -7.01 -24.11 -13.17
C ARG A 615 -6.90 -22.70 -13.77
N PRO A 616 -6.38 -21.68 -13.04
CA PRO A 616 -6.40 -20.27 -13.46
C PRO A 616 -5.22 -19.82 -14.33
N ASP A 617 -4.19 -20.64 -14.46
CA ASP A 617 -2.86 -20.30 -15.03
C ASP A 617 -2.67 -20.76 -16.49
N LEU A 618 -3.74 -20.76 -17.28
CA LEU A 618 -3.73 -21.16 -18.69
C LEU A 618 -3.86 -19.95 -19.62
N PRO A 619 -3.02 -19.81 -20.66
CA PRO A 619 -3.14 -18.75 -21.66
C PRO A 619 -4.41 -18.94 -22.51
N ILE A 620 -4.97 -17.85 -23.05
CA ILE A 620 -6.22 -17.87 -23.83
C ILE A 620 -6.16 -18.82 -25.03
N GLY A 621 -4.99 -18.97 -25.66
CA GLY A 621 -4.75 -19.96 -26.72
C GLY A 621 -5.13 -21.40 -26.34
N ALA A 622 -5.20 -21.74 -25.05
CA ALA A 622 -5.59 -23.05 -24.55
C ALA A 622 -7.11 -23.20 -24.27
N TRP A 623 -7.90 -22.12 -24.26
CA TRP A 623 -9.28 -22.14 -23.76
C TRP A 623 -10.30 -22.69 -24.77
N SER A 624 -10.11 -22.37 -26.06
CA SER A 624 -10.97 -22.78 -27.18
C SER A 624 -10.44 -24.03 -27.88
N SER A 625 -11.34 -24.87 -28.38
CA SER A 625 -11.04 -25.99 -29.29
C SER A 625 -11.84 -25.86 -30.59
N SER A 626 -11.46 -26.58 -31.64
CA SER A 626 -12.16 -26.58 -32.93
C SER A 626 -13.41 -27.47 -32.98
N SER A 627 -13.77 -28.15 -31.89
CA SER A 627 -14.78 -29.23 -31.91
C SER A 627 -15.64 -29.37 -30.63
N SER A 628 -15.45 -28.51 -29.62
CA SER A 628 -16.13 -28.55 -28.31
C SER A 628 -16.18 -27.15 -27.70
N SER A 629 -17.19 -26.87 -26.85
CA SER A 629 -17.36 -25.60 -26.13
C SER A 629 -16.13 -25.24 -25.29
N HIS A 630 -15.59 -26.23 -24.57
CA HIS A 630 -14.37 -26.13 -23.77
C HIS A 630 -13.32 -27.16 -24.20
N ASN A 631 -12.05 -26.76 -24.10
CA ASN A 631 -10.89 -27.52 -24.56
C ASN A 631 -10.41 -28.56 -23.52
N ALA A 632 -11.29 -29.49 -23.15
CA ALA A 632 -10.92 -30.62 -22.28
C ALA A 632 -9.92 -31.53 -23.01
N PRO A 633 -8.91 -32.12 -22.34
CA PRO A 633 -8.68 -32.17 -20.89
C PRO A 633 -7.93 -30.98 -20.30
N TYR A 634 -7.61 -29.93 -21.08
CA TYR A 634 -6.74 -28.84 -20.65
C TYR A 634 -7.51 -27.75 -19.88
N TYR A 635 -8.59 -27.26 -20.47
CA TYR A 635 -9.45 -26.18 -19.97
C TYR A 635 -10.91 -26.63 -19.97
N PHE A 636 -11.52 -26.72 -18.80
CA PHE A 636 -12.89 -27.22 -18.58
C PHE A 636 -13.45 -26.74 -17.24
N HIS A 637 -14.76 -26.94 -17.00
CA HIS A 637 -15.41 -26.66 -15.71
C HIS A 637 -14.70 -27.34 -14.54
N ASN A 638 -14.43 -26.58 -13.47
CA ASN A 638 -13.83 -27.11 -12.27
C ASN A 638 -14.75 -28.16 -11.63
N ASN A 639 -14.27 -29.41 -11.56
CA ASN A 639 -14.91 -30.46 -10.81
C ASN A 639 -13.86 -31.47 -10.32
N PRO A 640 -13.62 -31.56 -8.98
CA PRO A 640 -12.63 -32.46 -8.42
C PRO A 640 -12.94 -33.95 -8.63
N ASP A 641 -14.18 -34.34 -8.92
CA ASP A 641 -14.55 -35.73 -9.17
C ASP A 641 -14.02 -36.24 -10.53
N TRP A 642 -13.72 -35.31 -11.45
CA TRP A 642 -13.16 -35.60 -12.78
C TRP A 642 -11.63 -35.50 -12.86
N GLN A 643 -10.94 -35.27 -11.73
CA GLN A 643 -9.48 -35.18 -11.71
C GLN A 643 -8.82 -36.54 -11.99
N ASP A 644 -7.68 -36.52 -12.68
CA ASP A 644 -6.88 -37.73 -12.87
C ASP A 644 -6.17 -38.09 -11.54
N ARG A 645 -6.09 -39.40 -11.24
CA ARG A 645 -5.42 -39.89 -10.02
C ARG A 645 -3.89 -39.94 -10.22
N PRO A 646 -3.06 -39.45 -9.28
CA PRO A 646 -1.61 -39.39 -9.42
C PRO A 646 -0.93 -40.76 -9.15
N ILE A 647 -1.41 -41.82 -9.80
CA ILE A 647 -0.77 -43.14 -9.81
C ILE A 647 0.29 -43.19 -10.90
N GLN A 648 1.33 -44.00 -10.69
CA GLN A 648 2.53 -44.03 -11.54
C GLN A 648 2.21 -44.11 -13.04
N SER A 649 1.36 -45.07 -13.44
CA SER A 649 0.99 -45.30 -14.85
C SER A 649 0.25 -44.13 -15.52
N VAL A 650 -0.48 -43.30 -14.75
CA VAL A 650 -1.21 -42.13 -15.27
C VAL A 650 -0.26 -40.95 -15.43
N VAL A 651 0.64 -40.74 -14.47
CA VAL A 651 1.71 -39.73 -14.56
C VAL A 651 2.68 -40.05 -15.70
N ASP A 652 3.05 -41.32 -15.86
CA ASP A 652 3.92 -41.81 -16.93
C ASP A 652 3.30 -41.63 -18.33
N ALA A 653 1.97 -41.69 -18.44
CA ALA A 653 1.25 -41.54 -19.71
C ALA A 653 0.94 -40.08 -20.07
N PHE A 654 0.60 -39.23 -19.09
CA PHE A 654 0.05 -37.89 -19.35
C PHE A 654 0.98 -36.72 -18.97
N ILE A 655 2.06 -36.95 -18.22
CA ILE A 655 2.99 -35.88 -17.79
C ILE A 655 4.42 -36.15 -18.29
N LYS A 656 5.02 -37.28 -17.89
CA LYS A 656 6.43 -37.59 -18.19
C LYS A 656 6.87 -37.47 -19.66
N PRO A 657 6.05 -37.76 -20.70
CA PRO A 657 6.48 -37.64 -22.09
C PRO A 657 6.83 -36.20 -22.52
N TRP A 658 6.42 -35.20 -21.73
CA TRP A 658 6.69 -33.77 -21.97
C TRP A 658 7.35 -33.05 -20.78
N GLU A 659 7.39 -33.65 -19.59
CA GLU A 659 7.99 -33.05 -18.38
C GLU A 659 9.46 -32.68 -18.58
N ASP A 660 10.29 -33.63 -19.02
CA ASP A 660 11.70 -33.41 -19.34
C ASP A 660 11.92 -32.53 -20.58
N LYS A 661 10.87 -32.11 -21.30
CA LYS A 661 10.95 -31.20 -22.45
C LYS A 661 10.72 -29.73 -22.07
N ASN A 662 10.17 -29.42 -20.89
CA ASN A 662 9.96 -28.03 -20.47
C ASN A 662 11.28 -27.28 -20.36
N GLY A 663 11.35 -26.08 -20.95
CA GLY A 663 12.57 -25.27 -20.93
C GLY A 663 13.66 -25.74 -21.90
N LYS A 664 13.35 -26.67 -22.80
CA LYS A 664 14.16 -27.00 -23.98
C LYS A 664 13.53 -26.38 -25.23
N ASP A 665 14.35 -25.96 -26.18
CA ASP A 665 13.96 -25.39 -27.48
C ASP A 665 12.92 -24.24 -27.40
N ASP A 666 13.01 -23.42 -26.34
CA ASP A 666 12.11 -22.32 -25.99
C ASP A 666 10.61 -22.71 -25.90
N ALA A 667 10.34 -23.97 -25.51
CA ALA A 667 8.99 -24.52 -25.39
C ALA A 667 8.59 -24.88 -23.94
N LYS A 668 7.29 -24.78 -23.67
CA LYS A 668 6.59 -25.35 -22.49
C LYS A 668 5.36 -26.14 -22.95
N TYR A 669 4.88 -27.06 -22.09
CA TYR A 669 3.77 -27.94 -22.41
C TYR A 669 2.62 -27.86 -21.39
N ILE A 670 1.39 -27.78 -21.89
CA ILE A 670 0.17 -27.97 -21.10
C ILE A 670 -0.24 -29.44 -21.23
N TYR A 671 0.01 -30.19 -20.17
CA TYR A 671 -0.21 -31.63 -20.13
C TYR A 671 -1.69 -32.01 -20.30
N PRO A 672 -2.01 -33.13 -20.97
CA PRO A 672 -3.36 -33.68 -21.06
C PRO A 672 -3.78 -34.43 -19.79
N TYR A 673 -3.39 -33.91 -18.61
CA TYR A 673 -3.71 -34.44 -17.29
C TYR A 673 -4.80 -33.57 -16.66
N ARG A 674 -5.88 -34.19 -16.17
CA ARG A 674 -7.03 -33.47 -15.59
C ARG A 674 -6.71 -32.99 -14.18
N TYR A 675 -6.23 -31.76 -14.08
CA TYR A 675 -6.11 -31.03 -12.81
C TYR A 675 -7.43 -30.32 -12.49
N SER A 676 -7.96 -30.51 -11.27
CA SER A 676 -9.10 -29.75 -10.75
C SER A 676 -9.16 -29.85 -9.22
N GLY A 677 -9.78 -28.87 -8.55
CA GLY A 677 -9.87 -28.81 -7.10
C GLY A 677 -10.60 -27.56 -6.58
N MET A 678 -11.17 -27.70 -5.39
CA MET A 678 -11.92 -26.66 -4.66
C MET A 678 -11.00 -25.56 -4.07
N TRP A 679 -11.59 -24.54 -3.43
CA TRP A 679 -10.93 -23.40 -2.78
C TRP A 679 -9.53 -23.67 -2.20
N ALA A 680 -9.40 -24.63 -1.28
CA ALA A 680 -8.12 -24.92 -0.63
C ALA A 680 -7.01 -25.31 -1.62
N TRP A 681 -7.34 -26.04 -2.70
CA TRP A 681 -6.40 -26.42 -3.74
C TRP A 681 -6.09 -25.26 -4.69
N GLN A 682 -7.07 -24.41 -5.02
CA GLN A 682 -6.85 -23.19 -5.80
C GLN A 682 -5.87 -22.25 -5.07
N VAL A 683 -6.17 -21.93 -3.81
CA VAL A 683 -5.34 -21.07 -2.96
C VAL A 683 -3.97 -21.69 -2.70
N TYR A 684 -3.89 -23.01 -2.48
CA TYR A 684 -2.59 -23.66 -2.25
C TYR A 684 -1.65 -23.57 -3.46
N ASN A 685 -2.16 -23.62 -4.70
CA ASN A 685 -1.30 -23.59 -5.89
C ASN A 685 -1.03 -22.18 -6.42
N TRP A 686 -2.02 -21.27 -6.39
CA TRP A 686 -1.93 -19.96 -7.08
C TRP A 686 -2.12 -18.72 -6.19
N SER A 687 -2.07 -18.87 -4.86
CA SER A 687 -1.84 -17.73 -3.95
C SER A 687 -0.37 -17.61 -3.54
N ASN A 688 -0.01 -16.44 -2.99
CA ASN A 688 1.30 -16.15 -2.42
C ASN A 688 1.48 -16.76 -1.01
N LYS A 689 1.11 -18.04 -0.83
CA LYS A 689 1.25 -18.75 0.45
C LYS A 689 2.68 -18.72 0.98
N LEU A 690 2.84 -18.57 2.29
CA LEU A 690 4.11 -18.81 2.96
C LEU A 690 4.59 -20.24 2.76
N THR A 691 5.91 -20.37 2.60
CA THR A 691 6.64 -21.64 2.62
C THR A 691 7.79 -21.50 3.64
N ASP A 692 8.72 -22.46 3.67
CA ASP A 692 9.96 -22.34 4.45
C ASP A 692 11.09 -21.58 3.72
N GLN A 693 10.83 -21.10 2.49
CA GLN A 693 11.75 -20.30 1.69
C GLN A 693 11.18 -18.89 1.47
N PRO A 694 11.90 -17.81 1.81
CA PRO A 694 11.46 -16.45 1.50
C PRO A 694 11.54 -16.17 -0.01
N LEU A 695 10.78 -15.17 -0.47
CA LEU A 695 10.71 -14.74 -1.88
C LEU A 695 10.35 -15.87 -2.88
N SER A 696 9.55 -16.86 -2.44
CA SER A 696 9.22 -18.08 -3.19
C SER A 696 7.80 -18.11 -3.79
N ALA A 697 7.07 -16.99 -3.79
CA ALA A 697 5.75 -16.89 -4.41
C ALA A 697 5.85 -16.77 -5.94
N ASP A 698 5.77 -17.90 -6.65
CA ASP A 698 5.65 -17.92 -8.12
C ASP A 698 4.31 -17.33 -8.59
N PHE A 699 3.30 -17.24 -7.72
CA PHE A 699 2.03 -16.56 -7.99
C PHE A 699 1.72 -15.55 -6.88
N VAL A 700 1.49 -14.29 -7.28
CA VAL A 700 0.84 -13.26 -6.45
C VAL A 700 -0.32 -12.72 -7.27
N ASN A 701 -1.56 -13.08 -6.90
CA ASN A 701 -2.72 -12.81 -7.75
C ASN A 701 -3.07 -11.32 -7.85
N GLU A 702 -3.14 -10.65 -6.70
CA GLU A 702 -3.43 -9.22 -6.49
C GLU A 702 -3.21 -8.93 -5.00
N ASN A 703 -3.55 -7.73 -4.54
CA ASN A 703 -3.54 -7.39 -3.12
C ASN A 703 -4.96 -7.16 -2.56
N ALA A 704 -5.12 -7.37 -1.24
CA ALA A 704 -6.40 -7.16 -0.55
C ALA A 704 -6.83 -5.68 -0.54
N TYR A 705 -8.14 -5.41 -0.51
CA TYR A 705 -8.68 -4.06 -0.41
C TYR A 705 -8.45 -3.44 0.96
N GLN A 706 -8.63 -4.22 2.02
CA GLN A 706 -8.62 -3.79 3.41
C GLN A 706 -7.71 -4.69 4.26
N PRO A 707 -7.32 -4.27 5.48
CA PRO A 707 -6.60 -5.15 6.41
C PRO A 707 -7.49 -6.34 6.77
N ASN A 708 -7.01 -7.55 6.52
CA ASN A 708 -7.77 -8.80 6.63
C ASN A 708 -7.08 -9.87 7.50
N SER A 709 -6.01 -9.49 8.20
CA SER A 709 -5.33 -10.27 9.25
C SER A 709 -4.78 -9.36 10.36
#